data_AF-A0A812PNP9-F1
#
_entry.id   AF-A0A812PNP9-F1
#
_cell.length_a   1.000
_cell.length_b   1.000
_cell.length_c   1.000
_cell.angle_alpha   90.00
_cell.angle_beta   90.00
_cell.angle_gamma   90.00
#
_symmetry.space_group_name_H-M   'P 1'
#
loop_
_entity.id
_entity.type
_entity.pdbx_description
1 polymer ?
#
loop_
_entity_poly.entity_id
_entity_poly.type
_entity_poly.pdbx_seq_one_letter_code
_entity_poly.pdbx_strand_id
1 'polypeptide(L)'
;MDSAWLILCGALVMFMHAGFAMLETGCCRAKNASNVLMKNLVNVSVGTLGWWIFGWAFAYGTKAGSFIGTDGFFGLGFYEKGCSGGAFFLGFHVEKVDGYYWVLSFTLQRGHWPREGLDVESSAVLRWFFQWAFCTAGATIVSGCVAERVKSPTYALFAFCMTSFIYPVIVAWTWGGGWLANIFDVGRLAVVAGDLKVRGPGGKDTWILRDLASCTFAEALLGGGWPSASDIRSHWGAPEEFEYHNIPLVVLGTFALWFGWYGFNPGSTLSMHDKDTGALAAQVAMNTTLSAATCGISVFMLKFLLVRKYDVGALCNGILSGLVSITAGCGNMECGSAVLTGFIGAFFYQAASMLLVKMKIDDPVDASAVHGACGFWGLIAAGLFDWGRGFDHYHGWSGFSCMAGEDPHGRTKPAAVPKGRLGAERPHWWRRPLQGAHAVQTITLVMFMHAGFAMLETGCCRAKNASNVLMKNLVNVSVGTLGWWIFGWAFAYGTKAGSFIGTDGFFGLGFYEKDASGIIIPVACKDGNCQSTMLSWFFQWAFCTAGATIVSGCVAERVKSPTYALFAFCMTSFIYPVIVAWTWGGGWLASIFDVGYMDFAGSGIVHFCGGVCGLAGTTILGPRQGRFENPEEFEYHNIPLIVLGTFALWFGWYGFNPGSTLSMHDKDTGALAAQVAMNTTLSAATCGISVFMLKFLLVRKYDVGALCNGILSGLVSITAGCGNMECGSAVLTGFIGAFFYQAASMLLVKMKIDDPVDASAVHGACGFWGLIAAGLFDWGKGFDHYHGWSGFSCMAGEDGQCLSGLGGAGVAAQLVLIVAIVAWAGSLSTLAFLCLKFSGLLRIDDHTEKIGYDMHSHSPPKAYAFNPYNPNASDSYAQKPMEVSGTV
;
A
#
# COMPACT_ATOMS: atom_id res chain seq x y z
N MET A 1 9.26 20.08 7.14
CA MET A 1 8.39 19.08 6.50
C MET A 1 9.19 17.99 5.83
N ASP A 2 10.10 18.33 4.93
CA ASP A 2 10.95 17.34 4.24
C ASP A 2 11.72 16.42 5.20
N SER A 3 12.18 16.95 6.33
CA SER A 3 12.79 16.12 7.38
C SER A 3 11.84 15.09 8.00
N ALA A 4 10.60 15.47 8.31
CA ALA A 4 9.61 14.54 8.84
C ALA A 4 9.20 13.51 7.77
N TRP A 5 9.04 13.96 6.52
CA TRP A 5 8.74 13.11 5.37
C TRP A 5 9.81 12.03 5.17
N LEU A 6 11.08 12.41 5.12
CA LEU A 6 12.19 11.48 4.90
C LEU A 6 12.42 10.52 6.09
N ILE A 7 12.23 10.97 7.33
CA ILE A 7 12.27 10.09 8.51
C ILE A 7 11.15 9.05 8.42
N LEU A 8 9.93 9.49 8.11
CA LEU A 8 8.79 8.59 7.99
C LEU A 8 9.00 7.58 6.85
N CYS A 9 9.37 8.07 5.67
CA CYS A 9 9.59 7.22 4.51
C CYS A 9 10.73 6.22 4.77
N GLY A 10 11.84 6.65 5.39
CA GLY A 10 12.91 5.74 5.79
C GLY A 10 12.45 4.70 6.82
N ALA A 11 11.58 5.08 7.76
CA ALA A 11 10.98 4.14 8.72
C ALA A 11 10.03 3.13 8.05
N LEU A 12 9.26 3.56 7.06
CA LEU A 12 8.39 2.68 6.25
C LEU A 12 9.21 1.71 5.39
N VAL A 13 10.30 2.17 4.78
CA VAL A 13 11.24 1.28 4.05
C VAL A 13 11.91 0.31 5.03
N MET A 14 12.29 0.76 6.22
CA MET A 14 12.79 -0.13 7.27
C MET A 14 11.74 -1.19 7.68
N PHE A 15 10.46 -0.83 7.72
CA PHE A 15 9.38 -1.77 8.00
C PHE A 15 9.25 -2.88 6.94
N MET A 16 9.73 -2.65 5.71
CA MET A 16 9.77 -3.69 4.67
C MET A 16 10.58 -4.92 5.10
N HIS A 17 11.57 -4.78 5.98
CA HIS A 17 12.32 -5.93 6.51
C HIS A 17 11.44 -6.89 7.31
N ALA A 18 10.42 -6.39 8.02
CA ALA A 18 9.41 -7.25 8.63
C ALA A 18 8.56 -7.96 7.56
N GLY A 19 8.25 -7.27 6.47
CA GLY A 19 7.56 -7.83 5.31
C GLY A 19 8.36 -8.96 4.64
N PHE A 20 9.64 -8.74 4.33
CA PHE A 20 10.53 -9.78 3.80
C PHE A 20 10.66 -10.96 4.77
N ALA A 21 10.85 -10.70 6.06
CA ALA A 21 10.95 -11.76 7.06
C ALA A 21 9.70 -12.67 7.08
N MET A 22 8.50 -12.09 7.02
CA MET A 22 7.25 -12.86 6.96
C MET A 22 7.10 -13.59 5.61
N LEU A 23 7.34 -12.89 4.49
CA LEU A 23 7.21 -13.46 3.14
C LEU A 23 8.15 -14.66 2.96
N GLU A 24 9.44 -14.47 3.20
CA GLU A 24 10.47 -15.50 3.06
C GLU A 24 10.19 -16.70 3.98
N THR A 25 9.80 -16.45 5.23
CA THR A 25 9.49 -17.52 6.19
C THR A 25 8.22 -18.30 5.81
N GLY A 26 7.25 -17.63 5.18
CA GLY A 26 6.05 -18.27 4.66
C GLY A 26 6.32 -19.15 3.44
N CYS A 27 7.23 -18.71 2.55
CA CYS A 27 7.62 -19.45 1.35
C CYS A 27 8.63 -20.57 1.60
N CYS A 28 9.47 -20.45 2.62
CA CYS A 28 10.44 -21.48 2.96
C CYS A 28 9.84 -22.60 3.81
N ARG A 29 10.53 -23.74 3.90
CA ARG A 29 10.10 -24.87 4.74
C ARG A 29 10.16 -24.49 6.22
N ALA A 30 9.18 -24.98 6.99
CA ALA A 30 9.05 -24.70 8.43
C ALA A 30 10.35 -24.90 9.24
N LYS A 31 11.13 -25.95 8.92
CA LYS A 31 12.40 -26.26 9.59
C LYS A 31 13.48 -25.17 9.47
N ASN A 32 13.36 -24.29 8.47
CA ASN A 32 14.31 -23.22 8.19
C ASN A 32 13.81 -21.85 8.68
N ALA A 33 12.59 -21.74 9.21
CA ALA A 33 11.96 -20.49 9.60
C ALA A 33 12.85 -19.64 10.52
N SER A 34 13.38 -20.23 11.60
CA SER A 34 14.26 -19.51 12.54
C SER A 34 15.54 -18.99 11.86
N ASN A 35 16.09 -19.76 10.91
CA ASN A 35 17.30 -19.36 10.19
C ASN A 35 17.01 -18.21 9.21
N VAL A 36 15.86 -18.24 8.52
CA VAL A 36 15.41 -17.18 7.61
C VAL A 36 15.16 -15.87 8.37
N LEU A 37 14.45 -15.94 9.49
CA LEU A 37 14.22 -14.78 10.36
C LEU A 37 15.53 -14.19 10.89
N MET A 38 16.46 -15.05 11.34
CA MET A 38 17.78 -14.62 11.80
C MET A 38 18.56 -13.91 10.69
N LYS A 39 18.52 -14.42 9.44
CA LYS A 39 19.19 -13.78 8.29
C LYS A 39 18.66 -12.38 8.02
N ASN A 40 17.35 -12.19 8.07
CA ASN A 40 16.74 -10.87 7.88
C ASN A 40 17.23 -9.87 8.96
N LEU A 41 17.23 -10.28 10.23
CA LEU A 41 17.72 -9.43 11.33
C LEU A 41 19.23 -9.14 11.24
N VAL A 42 20.02 -10.14 10.87
CA VAL A 42 21.47 -9.99 10.64
C VAL A 42 21.75 -9.09 9.45
N ASN A 43 20.97 -9.18 8.37
CA ASN A 43 21.12 -8.34 7.19
C ASN A 43 20.97 -6.86 7.54
N VAL A 44 19.91 -6.50 8.29
CA VAL A 44 19.74 -5.12 8.78
C VAL A 44 20.93 -4.72 9.64
N SER A 45 21.29 -5.53 10.63
CA SER A 45 22.32 -5.19 11.62
C SER A 45 23.70 -4.97 10.98
N VAL A 46 24.14 -5.93 10.17
CA VAL A 46 25.44 -5.89 9.49
C VAL A 46 25.42 -4.88 8.34
N GLY A 47 24.31 -4.81 7.60
CA GLY A 47 24.14 -3.86 6.51
C GLY A 47 24.17 -2.41 6.96
N THR A 48 23.65 -2.13 8.16
CA THR A 48 23.77 -0.81 8.81
C THR A 48 25.23 -0.42 9.02
N LEU A 49 26.04 -1.33 9.56
CA LEU A 49 27.46 -1.09 9.77
C LEU A 49 28.20 -0.93 8.44
N GLY A 50 27.92 -1.77 7.45
CA GLY A 50 28.51 -1.68 6.12
C GLY A 50 28.23 -0.33 5.44
N TRP A 51 26.98 0.13 5.50
CA TRP A 51 26.56 1.41 4.96
C TRP A 51 27.16 2.60 5.72
N TRP A 52 27.24 2.55 7.05
CA TRP A 52 27.84 3.60 7.87
C TRP A 52 29.36 3.73 7.68
N ILE A 53 30.08 2.60 7.65
CA ILE A 53 31.55 2.59 7.57
C ILE A 53 32.01 3.00 6.17
N PHE A 54 31.47 2.37 5.12
CA PHE A 54 31.95 2.51 3.74
C PHE A 54 30.87 2.97 2.77
N GLY A 55 29.64 2.45 2.90
CA GLY A 55 28.64 2.57 1.85
C GLY A 55 28.24 4.02 1.53
N TRP A 56 28.02 4.86 2.54
CA TRP A 56 27.75 6.28 2.31
C TRP A 56 28.90 6.98 1.58
N ALA A 57 30.14 6.71 2.00
CA ALA A 57 31.33 7.33 1.44
C ALA A 57 31.46 7.03 -0.06
N PHE A 58 31.33 5.76 -0.45
CA PHE A 58 31.39 5.38 -1.85
C PHE A 58 30.22 5.92 -2.67
N ALA A 59 29.00 5.93 -2.10
CA ALA A 59 27.80 6.40 -2.79
C ALA A 59 27.78 7.92 -3.00
N TYR A 60 28.11 8.70 -1.98
CA TYR A 60 27.85 10.15 -1.94
C TYR A 60 29.07 11.02 -1.61
N GLY A 61 30.21 10.42 -1.28
CA GLY A 61 31.46 11.16 -1.11
C GLY A 61 31.95 11.83 -2.41
N THR A 62 32.92 12.73 -2.25
CA THR A 62 33.67 13.44 -3.30
C THR A 62 34.16 12.45 -4.34
N LYS A 63 33.88 12.72 -5.62
CA LYS A 63 34.05 11.74 -6.69
C LYS A 63 35.49 11.68 -7.21
N ALA A 64 36.09 10.50 -7.21
CA ALA A 64 37.25 10.20 -8.05
C ALA A 64 36.78 9.83 -9.46
N GLY A 65 37.00 10.74 -10.42
CA GLY A 65 36.71 10.48 -11.84
C GLY A 65 35.26 10.12 -12.16
N SER A 66 34.30 10.63 -11.38
CA SER A 66 32.85 10.33 -11.51
C SER A 66 32.45 8.86 -11.33
N PHE A 67 33.33 8.01 -10.78
CA PHE A 67 33.08 6.57 -10.62
C PHE A 67 32.70 6.16 -9.19
N ILE A 68 33.43 6.63 -8.17
CA ILE A 68 33.18 6.28 -6.76
C ILE A 68 33.54 7.46 -5.86
N GLY A 69 32.85 7.60 -4.72
CA GLY A 69 33.21 8.57 -3.69
C GLY A 69 34.47 8.18 -2.92
N THR A 70 35.23 9.16 -2.42
CA THR A 70 36.53 8.94 -1.74
C THR A 70 36.62 9.53 -0.34
N ASP A 71 35.55 10.12 0.19
CA ASP A 71 35.48 10.69 1.54
C ASP A 71 34.13 10.38 2.21
N GLY A 72 34.00 10.70 3.51
CA GLY A 72 32.78 10.43 4.28
C GLY A 72 32.72 9.07 4.98
N PHE A 73 33.84 8.34 5.07
CA PHE A 73 33.94 7.07 5.78
C PHE A 73 33.61 7.23 7.27
N PHE A 74 32.98 6.22 7.89
CA PHE A 74 32.52 6.26 9.29
C PHE A 74 31.59 7.44 9.62
N GLY A 75 30.91 7.99 8.60
CA GLY A 75 30.07 9.18 8.76
C GLY A 75 30.84 10.48 9.05
N LEU A 76 32.14 10.52 8.76
CA LEU A 76 32.94 11.75 8.85
C LEU A 76 32.35 12.83 7.94
N GLY A 77 32.25 14.07 8.45
CA GLY A 77 31.68 15.21 7.71
C GLY A 77 30.15 15.34 7.76
N PHE A 78 29.42 14.48 8.50
CA PHE A 78 27.94 14.57 8.57
C PHE A 78 27.39 15.82 9.27
N TYR A 79 28.22 16.46 10.11
CA TYR A 79 27.82 17.57 10.99
C TYR A 79 28.58 18.88 10.73
N GLU A 80 29.36 18.99 9.65
CA GLU A 80 30.17 20.20 9.41
C GLU A 80 29.46 21.22 8.53
N LYS A 81 29.33 22.45 9.05
CA LYS A 81 29.39 23.68 8.24
C LYS A 81 30.71 24.40 8.58
N GLY A 82 31.56 24.57 7.57
CA GLY A 82 32.74 25.45 7.61
C GLY A 82 34.03 24.73 8.01
N CYS A 83 35.01 24.73 7.10
CA CYS A 83 36.36 24.20 7.31
C CYS A 83 36.92 24.48 8.71
N SER A 84 37.21 23.42 9.45
CA SER A 84 38.52 23.10 10.08
C SER A 84 38.35 22.12 11.24
N GLY A 85 38.63 20.84 10.94
CA GLY A 85 39.27 19.85 11.81
C GLY A 85 38.68 19.56 13.20
N GLY A 86 38.35 18.28 13.42
CA GLY A 86 38.39 17.70 14.77
C GLY A 86 37.48 16.50 15.02
N ALA A 87 37.79 15.33 14.44
CA ALA A 87 37.24 14.06 14.91
C ALA A 87 38.33 12.97 14.97
N PHE A 88 38.34 12.23 16.08
CA PHE A 88 39.31 11.20 16.43
C PHE A 88 39.14 9.90 15.66
N PHE A 89 39.68 9.76 14.45
CA PHE A 89 39.60 8.48 13.74
C PHE A 89 40.82 8.16 12.88
N LEU A 90 41.10 6.86 12.75
CA LEU A 90 42.07 6.28 11.81
C LEU A 90 41.60 6.64 10.38
N GLY A 91 42.15 7.69 9.81
CA GLY A 91 41.85 8.13 8.45
C GLY A 91 42.71 7.42 7.42
N PHE A 92 42.10 6.97 6.33
CA PHE A 92 42.80 6.58 5.11
C PHE A 92 43.00 7.83 4.25
N HIS A 93 44.23 8.27 4.07
CA HIS A 93 44.55 9.36 3.14
C HIS A 93 45.25 8.78 1.92
N VAL A 94 44.71 9.04 0.73
CA VAL A 94 45.35 8.71 -0.54
C VAL A 94 45.88 10.01 -1.11
N GLU A 95 47.19 10.23 -0.99
CA GLU A 95 47.84 11.41 -1.54
C GLU A 95 48.46 11.09 -2.91
N LYS A 96 48.25 11.98 -3.89
CA LYS A 96 48.83 11.84 -5.22
C LYS A 96 50.20 12.50 -5.22
N VAL A 97 51.25 11.70 -5.21
CA VAL A 97 52.64 12.17 -5.38
C VAL A 97 53.10 11.83 -6.80
N ASP A 98 53.77 12.79 -7.43
CA ASP A 98 54.09 12.83 -8.86
C ASP A 98 54.45 11.50 -9.52
N GLY A 99 53.56 11.05 -10.41
CA GLY A 99 53.89 10.09 -11.47
C GLY A 99 53.43 8.67 -11.21
N TYR A 100 53.87 7.97 -10.15
CA TYR A 100 53.52 6.56 -9.93
C TYR A 100 53.57 6.19 -8.43
N TYR A 101 52.65 5.31 -8.03
CA TYR A 101 52.37 4.70 -6.71
C TYR A 101 51.36 5.39 -5.78
N TRP A 102 50.41 4.58 -5.27
CA TRP A 102 49.49 4.90 -4.18
C TRP A 102 50.12 4.44 -2.86
N VAL A 103 50.42 5.37 -1.94
CA VAL A 103 50.93 5.03 -0.60
C VAL A 103 49.81 5.20 0.43
N LEU A 104 49.60 4.17 1.25
CA LEU A 104 48.64 4.16 2.35
C LEU A 104 49.35 4.61 3.63
N SER A 105 48.95 5.75 4.22
CA SER A 105 49.58 6.31 5.42
C SER A 105 48.59 6.43 6.59
N PHE A 106 49.07 6.27 7.83
CA PHE A 106 48.29 6.32 9.07
C PHE A 106 48.76 7.50 9.95
N THR A 107 47.85 8.34 10.48
CA THR A 107 48.22 9.42 11.42
C THR A 107 47.12 9.72 12.44
N LEU A 108 47.50 10.18 13.66
CA LEU A 108 46.65 10.36 14.86
C LEU A 108 46.76 11.81 15.39
N GLN A 109 45.64 12.55 15.62
CA GLN A 109 45.67 13.90 16.23
C GLN A 109 44.38 14.36 16.97
N ARG A 110 44.50 15.27 17.97
CA ARG A 110 43.43 15.80 18.90
C ARG A 110 42.84 17.18 18.51
N GLY A 111 41.51 17.39 18.67
CA GLY A 111 40.85 18.73 18.56
C GLY A 111 39.41 18.84 19.14
N HIS A 112 39.02 20.03 19.64
CA HIS A 112 37.84 20.39 20.47
C HIS A 112 36.64 21.00 19.69
N TRP A 113 35.43 21.04 20.28
CA TRP A 113 34.16 21.54 19.71
C TRP A 113 33.83 23.02 20.01
N PRO A 114 33.26 23.80 19.05
CA PRO A 114 32.41 24.94 19.36
C PRO A 114 30.93 24.72 18.97
N ARG A 115 30.03 25.31 19.77
CA ARG A 115 28.57 25.36 19.57
C ARG A 115 28.20 26.62 18.76
N GLU A 116 27.46 26.49 17.66
CA GLU A 116 26.31 27.33 17.21
C GLU A 116 26.04 27.24 15.68
N GLY A 117 24.76 27.19 15.29
CA GLY A 117 24.27 27.52 13.93
C GLY A 117 24.11 26.37 12.92
N LEU A 118 22.99 25.62 12.95
CA LEU A 118 22.61 24.63 11.93
C LEU A 118 21.53 25.20 11.00
N ASP A 119 21.89 25.60 9.78
CA ASP A 119 20.90 25.81 8.71
C ASP A 119 20.43 24.46 8.16
N VAL A 120 19.11 24.28 8.14
CA VAL A 120 18.42 23.00 7.94
C VAL A 120 18.13 22.74 6.45
N GLU A 121 19.09 22.97 5.55
CA GLU A 121 19.02 22.41 4.19
C GLU A 121 19.40 20.92 4.26
N SER A 122 18.41 20.08 4.60
CA SER A 122 18.44 18.62 4.68
C SER A 122 19.80 18.02 5.10
N SER A 123 20.01 17.89 6.42
CA SER A 123 21.22 17.31 7.01
C SER A 123 21.65 16.01 6.30
N ALA A 124 22.96 15.81 6.05
CA ALA A 124 23.50 14.58 5.49
C ALA A 124 23.02 13.31 6.25
N VAL A 125 22.83 13.44 7.57
CA VAL A 125 22.30 12.41 8.47
C VAL A 125 20.90 11.91 8.06
N LEU A 126 20.02 12.82 7.66
CA LEU A 126 18.66 12.49 7.25
C LEU A 126 18.65 11.70 5.93
N ARG A 127 19.45 12.15 4.96
CA ARG A 127 19.64 11.44 3.69
C ARG A 127 20.32 10.09 3.90
N TRP A 128 21.26 10.02 4.84
CA TRP A 128 21.91 8.78 5.24
C TRP A 128 20.89 7.77 5.74
N PHE A 129 20.00 8.18 6.66
CA PHE A 129 18.96 7.31 7.20
C PHE A 129 18.01 6.80 6.12
N PHE A 130 17.56 7.69 5.23
CA PHE A 130 16.68 7.30 4.14
C PHE A 130 17.37 6.28 3.21
N GLN A 131 18.59 6.57 2.74
CA GLN A 131 19.30 5.69 1.79
C GLN A 131 19.85 4.41 2.41
N TRP A 132 20.13 4.42 3.71
CA TRP A 132 20.44 3.23 4.47
C TRP A 132 19.31 2.18 4.37
N ALA A 133 18.06 2.62 4.53
CA ALA A 133 16.91 1.72 4.48
C ALA A 133 16.80 1.01 3.13
N PHE A 134 17.09 1.71 2.02
CA PHE A 134 17.07 1.17 0.67
C PHE A 134 18.19 0.17 0.44
N CYS A 135 19.40 0.55 0.85
CA CYS A 135 20.59 -0.27 0.70
C CYS A 135 20.44 -1.60 1.43
N THR A 136 19.97 -1.57 2.68
CA THR A 136 19.72 -2.78 3.47
C THR A 136 18.59 -3.61 2.88
N ALA A 137 17.48 -3.01 2.44
CA ALA A 137 16.39 -3.72 1.77
C ALA A 137 16.87 -4.39 0.47
N GLY A 138 17.74 -3.74 -0.30
CA GLY A 138 18.39 -4.29 -1.49
C GLY A 138 19.17 -5.58 -1.20
N ALA A 139 19.86 -5.66 -0.06
CA ALA A 139 20.52 -6.88 0.38
C ALA A 139 19.53 -7.97 0.82
N THR A 140 18.40 -7.61 1.43
CA THR A 140 17.33 -8.54 1.83
C THR A 140 16.65 -9.20 0.63
N ILE A 141 16.50 -8.52 -0.50
CA ILE A 141 15.93 -9.15 -1.72
C ILE A 141 16.68 -10.46 -2.07
N VAL A 142 18.01 -10.46 -1.89
CA VAL A 142 18.84 -11.64 -2.15
C VAL A 142 18.65 -12.73 -1.10
N SER A 143 18.27 -12.42 0.16
CA SER A 143 17.95 -13.49 1.12
C SER A 143 16.81 -14.36 0.62
N GLY A 144 15.78 -13.78 -0.01
CA GLY A 144 14.67 -14.55 -0.59
C GLY A 144 15.15 -15.61 -1.59
N CYS A 145 16.04 -15.24 -2.51
CA CYS A 145 16.59 -16.17 -3.52
C CYS A 145 17.38 -17.34 -2.91
N VAL A 146 18.07 -17.11 -1.79
CA VAL A 146 18.97 -18.11 -1.17
C VAL A 146 18.54 -18.53 0.23
N ALA A 147 17.27 -18.32 0.57
CA ALA A 147 16.76 -18.32 1.94
C ALA A 147 17.12 -19.60 2.72
N GLU A 148 17.07 -20.75 2.06
CA GLU A 148 17.36 -22.05 2.66
C GLU A 148 18.77 -22.60 2.37
N ARG A 149 19.53 -21.95 1.48
CA ARG A 149 20.69 -22.56 0.78
C ARG A 149 22.03 -21.91 1.12
N VAL A 150 22.02 -20.79 1.84
CA VAL A 150 23.23 -20.10 2.29
C VAL A 150 23.47 -20.27 3.79
N LYS A 151 24.73 -20.46 4.19
CA LYS A 151 25.16 -20.43 5.60
C LYS A 151 25.06 -19.00 6.13
N SER A 152 24.54 -18.83 7.34
CA SER A 152 24.26 -17.50 7.90
C SER A 152 25.50 -16.60 8.05
N PRO A 153 26.68 -17.08 8.47
CA PRO A 153 27.90 -16.27 8.47
C PRO A 153 28.34 -15.80 7.07
N THR A 154 28.18 -16.67 6.06
CA THR A 154 28.48 -16.33 4.66
C THR A 154 27.52 -15.28 4.14
N TYR A 155 26.24 -15.39 4.48
CA TYR A 155 25.25 -14.40 4.12
C TYR A 155 25.49 -13.06 4.84
N ALA A 156 25.92 -13.07 6.10
CA ALA A 156 26.32 -11.85 6.81
C ALA A 156 27.48 -11.13 6.10
N LEU A 157 28.49 -11.87 5.64
CA LEU A 157 29.58 -11.31 4.84
C LEU A 157 29.08 -10.74 3.50
N PHE A 158 28.18 -11.47 2.81
CA PHE A 158 27.55 -10.97 1.59
C PHE A 158 26.77 -9.67 1.85
N ALA A 159 25.94 -9.61 2.89
CA ALA A 159 25.19 -8.42 3.30
C ALA A 159 26.12 -7.24 3.57
N PHE A 160 27.24 -7.47 4.27
CA PHE A 160 28.27 -6.46 4.47
C PHE A 160 28.84 -5.98 3.14
N CYS A 161 29.31 -6.86 2.26
CA CYS A 161 29.88 -6.50 0.95
C CYS A 161 28.88 -5.77 0.05
N MET A 162 27.62 -6.21 0.04
CA MET A 162 26.55 -5.62 -0.74
C MET A 162 26.30 -4.18 -0.31
N THR A 163 26.19 -3.95 1.00
CA THR A 163 25.87 -2.63 1.58
C THR A 163 27.06 -1.68 1.73
N SER A 164 28.28 -2.23 1.83
CA SER A 164 29.51 -1.45 1.95
C SER A 164 30.14 -1.10 0.62
N PHE A 165 29.90 -1.86 -0.45
CA PHE A 165 30.58 -1.65 -1.74
C PHE A 165 29.67 -1.78 -2.97
N ILE A 166 29.07 -2.94 -3.23
CA ILE A 166 28.41 -3.24 -4.51
C ILE A 166 27.24 -2.27 -4.79
N TYR A 167 26.29 -2.16 -3.86
CA TYR A 167 25.16 -1.24 -3.99
C TYR A 167 25.62 0.23 -3.99
N PRO A 168 26.46 0.70 -3.05
CA PRO A 168 27.02 2.05 -3.08
C PRO A 168 27.67 2.49 -4.38
N VAL A 169 28.40 1.61 -5.07
CA VAL A 169 29.06 1.94 -6.34
C VAL A 169 28.03 2.20 -7.45
N ILE A 170 26.99 1.37 -7.53
CA ILE A 170 25.88 1.57 -8.48
C ILE A 170 25.15 2.88 -8.18
N VAL A 171 24.92 3.16 -6.89
CA VAL A 171 24.37 4.43 -6.43
C VAL A 171 25.28 5.58 -6.83
N ALA A 172 26.60 5.47 -6.68
CA ALA A 172 27.55 6.50 -7.09
C ALA A 172 27.44 6.82 -8.58
N TRP A 173 27.29 5.80 -9.43
CA TRP A 173 27.16 5.97 -10.88
C TRP A 173 25.86 6.68 -11.27
N THR A 174 24.77 6.40 -10.56
CA THR A 174 23.40 6.83 -10.91
C THR A 174 22.96 8.03 -10.08
N TRP A 175 22.65 7.79 -8.82
CA TRP A 175 22.06 8.71 -7.85
C TRP A 175 23.07 9.68 -7.21
N GLY A 176 24.34 9.28 -7.17
CA GLY A 176 25.45 10.06 -6.63
C GLY A 176 26.05 11.04 -7.63
N GLY A 177 25.45 11.23 -8.81
CA GLY A 177 25.94 12.17 -9.83
C GLY A 177 27.16 11.67 -10.63
N GLY A 178 27.40 10.36 -10.66
CA GLY A 178 28.48 9.74 -11.41
C GLY A 178 28.23 9.64 -12.91
N TRP A 179 29.05 8.87 -13.61
CA TRP A 179 29.06 8.83 -15.07
C TRP A 179 27.69 8.46 -15.69
N LEU A 180 26.96 7.46 -15.17
CA LEU A 180 25.65 7.04 -15.68
C LEU A 180 24.60 8.16 -15.61
N ALA A 181 24.65 8.97 -14.57
CA ALA A 181 23.79 10.15 -14.43
C ALA A 181 24.02 11.19 -15.54
N ASN A 182 25.23 11.21 -16.12
CA ASN A 182 25.70 12.24 -17.05
C ASN A 182 25.87 11.74 -18.50
N ILE A 183 25.57 10.47 -18.81
CA ILE A 183 25.72 9.93 -20.18
C ILE A 183 24.81 10.65 -21.16
N PHE A 184 23.62 11.03 -20.71
CA PHE A 184 22.65 11.73 -21.52
C PHE A 184 22.46 13.12 -20.92
N ASP A 185 23.05 14.14 -21.54
CA ASP A 185 22.69 15.53 -21.30
C ASP A 185 21.26 15.72 -21.83
N VAL A 186 20.27 15.47 -20.96
CA VAL A 186 18.89 15.13 -21.34
C VAL A 186 18.15 16.30 -22.02
N GLY A 187 18.72 17.50 -21.99
CA GLY A 187 18.28 18.63 -22.80
C GLY A 187 18.42 18.45 -24.32
N ARG A 188 19.17 17.45 -24.81
CA ARG A 188 19.38 17.22 -26.25
C ARG A 188 18.56 16.10 -26.89
N LEU A 189 18.01 15.16 -26.12
CA LEU A 189 17.29 14.00 -26.68
C LEU A 189 15.77 14.12 -26.63
N ALA A 190 15.21 14.89 -25.68
CA ALA A 190 13.77 15.14 -25.63
C ALA A 190 13.24 15.89 -26.87
N VAL A 191 14.11 16.66 -27.55
CA VAL A 191 13.78 17.33 -28.83
C VAL A 191 14.03 16.42 -30.04
N VAL A 192 14.85 15.36 -29.91
CA VAL A 192 15.23 14.50 -31.05
C VAL A 192 14.38 13.24 -31.14
N ALA A 193 13.82 12.74 -30.03
CA ALA A 193 12.89 11.61 -30.06
C ALA A 193 11.54 11.96 -30.73
N GLY A 194 11.15 13.25 -30.75
CA GLY A 194 9.95 13.72 -31.45
C GLY A 194 10.13 13.99 -32.95
N ASP A 195 11.35 14.15 -33.46
CA ASP A 195 11.62 14.73 -34.78
C ASP A 195 12.68 14.00 -35.63
N LEU A 196 12.96 12.71 -35.37
CA LEU A 196 13.84 11.91 -36.23
C LEU A 196 13.14 11.51 -37.54
N LYS A 197 13.20 12.41 -38.54
CA LYS A 197 12.95 12.12 -39.95
C LYS A 197 14.19 11.47 -40.57
N VAL A 198 14.06 10.25 -41.10
CA VAL A 198 15.09 9.65 -41.96
C VAL A 198 14.60 9.64 -43.41
N ARG A 199 15.45 10.20 -44.28
CA ARG A 199 15.17 10.35 -45.71
C ARG A 199 15.49 9.02 -46.42
N GLY A 200 14.46 8.28 -46.81
CA GLY A 200 14.62 7.01 -47.54
C GLY A 200 15.10 7.22 -48.99
N PRO A 201 15.66 6.18 -49.64
CA PRO A 201 15.99 6.22 -51.06
C PRO A 201 14.69 6.38 -51.86
N GLY A 202 14.49 7.53 -52.49
CA GLY A 202 13.26 7.88 -53.21
C GLY A 202 12.56 9.17 -52.74
N GLY A 203 13.09 9.87 -51.72
CA GLY A 203 12.67 11.25 -51.40
C GLY A 203 11.34 11.40 -50.67
N LYS A 204 10.80 10.34 -50.06
CA LYS A 204 9.67 10.45 -49.12
C LYS A 204 10.19 10.43 -47.68
N ASP A 205 9.77 11.40 -46.89
CA ASP A 205 10.03 11.49 -45.46
C ASP A 205 9.17 10.45 -44.70
N THR A 206 9.79 9.57 -43.92
CA THR A 206 9.11 8.59 -43.06
C THR A 206 9.56 8.73 -41.60
N TRP A 207 8.60 8.63 -40.68
CA TRP A 207 8.78 8.76 -39.23
C TRP A 207 9.21 7.41 -38.62
N ILE A 208 10.39 7.34 -37.99
CA ILE A 208 10.96 6.08 -37.45
C ILE A 208 10.07 5.43 -36.37
N LEU A 209 9.38 6.22 -35.54
CA LEU A 209 8.64 5.69 -34.39
C LEU A 209 7.27 5.10 -34.75
N ARG A 210 6.75 5.37 -35.94
CA ARG A 210 5.51 4.72 -36.40
C ARG A 210 5.77 3.29 -36.90
N ASP A 211 6.99 3.01 -37.37
CA ASP A 211 7.38 1.71 -37.89
C ASP A 211 7.97 0.75 -36.83
N LEU A 212 8.48 1.24 -35.70
CA LEU A 212 8.82 0.38 -34.55
C LEU A 212 7.56 -0.17 -33.84
N ALA A 213 6.41 0.47 -34.01
CA ALA A 213 5.11 -0.09 -33.66
C ALA A 213 4.61 -1.12 -34.69
N SER A 214 5.22 -1.21 -35.88
CA SER A 214 4.82 -2.13 -36.96
C SER A 214 5.93 -3.05 -37.49
N CYS A 215 7.08 -3.15 -36.82
CA CYS A 215 8.15 -4.09 -37.20
C CYS A 215 8.61 -4.96 -36.01
N THR A 216 8.10 -6.20 -36.03
CA THR A 216 8.84 -7.45 -35.82
C THR A 216 9.40 -7.84 -34.44
N PHE A 217 8.89 -7.32 -33.33
CA PHE A 217 8.92 -8.09 -32.06
C PHE A 217 7.70 -9.02 -31.94
N ALA A 218 6.59 -8.61 -32.55
CA ALA A 218 5.39 -9.41 -32.72
C ALA A 218 5.66 -10.60 -33.65
N GLU A 219 6.36 -10.46 -34.78
CA GLU A 219 6.61 -11.58 -35.70
C GLU A 219 7.59 -12.64 -35.16
N ALA A 220 8.51 -12.27 -34.25
CA ALA A 220 9.39 -13.23 -33.58
C ALA A 220 8.66 -14.07 -32.50
N LEU A 221 7.56 -13.55 -31.94
CA LEU A 221 6.68 -14.25 -30.97
C LEU A 221 5.41 -14.84 -31.61
N LEU A 222 4.97 -14.33 -32.77
CA LEU A 222 3.72 -14.69 -33.47
C LEU A 222 3.95 -15.51 -34.76
N GLY A 223 5.21 -15.74 -35.17
CA GLY A 223 5.54 -16.61 -36.31
C GLY A 223 5.20 -18.09 -36.07
N GLY A 224 4.99 -18.47 -34.81
CA GLY A 224 4.20 -19.64 -34.43
C GLY A 224 2.93 -19.14 -33.77
N GLY A 225 1.76 -19.61 -34.23
CA GLY A 225 0.49 -19.29 -33.58
C GLY A 225 0.60 -19.53 -32.06
N TRP A 226 -0.06 -18.68 -31.26
CA TRP A 226 -0.05 -18.81 -29.81
C TRP A 226 -0.31 -20.28 -29.42
N PRO A 227 0.61 -20.93 -28.69
CA PRO A 227 0.39 -22.30 -28.27
C PRO A 227 -0.89 -22.34 -27.46
N SER A 228 -1.78 -23.28 -27.80
CA SER A 228 -3.01 -23.48 -27.05
C SER A 228 -2.68 -23.75 -25.57
N ALA A 229 -3.63 -23.55 -24.65
CA ALA A 229 -3.42 -23.90 -23.24
C ALA A 229 -3.05 -25.39 -23.02
N SER A 230 -3.30 -26.24 -24.02
CA SER A 230 -2.81 -27.62 -24.13
C SER A 230 -1.36 -27.72 -24.59
N ASP A 231 -0.93 -26.89 -25.55
CA ASP A 231 0.46 -26.87 -26.06
C ASP A 231 1.44 -26.32 -25.03
N ILE A 232 1.03 -25.32 -24.24
CA ILE A 232 1.82 -24.81 -23.12
C ILE A 232 1.96 -25.89 -22.04
N ARG A 233 0.88 -26.63 -21.74
CA ARG A 233 0.93 -27.77 -20.78
C ARG A 233 1.83 -28.91 -21.25
N SER A 234 1.77 -29.25 -22.54
CA SER A 234 2.50 -30.40 -23.10
C SER A 234 3.99 -30.13 -23.31
N HIS A 235 4.38 -28.90 -23.67
CA HIS A 235 5.78 -28.56 -23.94
C HIS A 235 6.60 -28.19 -22.70
N TRP A 236 5.93 -27.72 -21.63
CA TRP A 236 6.64 -27.09 -20.50
C TRP A 236 6.45 -27.81 -19.16
N GLY A 237 5.56 -28.81 -19.08
CA GLY A 237 5.25 -29.53 -17.85
C GLY A 237 4.50 -28.66 -16.83
N ALA A 238 3.76 -29.29 -15.91
CA ALA A 238 3.27 -28.55 -14.75
C ALA A 238 4.48 -28.23 -13.86
N PRO A 239 4.73 -26.97 -13.48
CA PRO A 239 5.77 -26.66 -12.50
C PRO A 239 5.49 -27.47 -11.22
N GLU A 240 6.52 -28.12 -10.65
CA GLU A 240 6.38 -28.81 -9.36
C GLU A 240 5.78 -27.82 -8.35
N GLU A 241 4.72 -28.23 -7.65
CA GLU A 241 3.99 -27.39 -6.70
C GLU A 241 4.96 -27.00 -5.56
N PHE A 242 5.39 -25.74 -5.52
CA PHE A 242 6.17 -25.20 -4.41
C PHE A 242 5.26 -25.15 -3.17
N GLU A 243 5.57 -25.95 -2.16
CA GLU A 243 4.73 -26.04 -0.97
C GLU A 243 5.08 -24.91 0.01
N TYR A 244 4.27 -23.85 0.03
CA TYR A 244 4.37 -22.81 1.04
C TYR A 244 4.10 -23.39 2.43
N HIS A 245 4.96 -23.07 3.40
CA HIS A 245 4.79 -23.50 4.78
C HIS A 245 3.61 -22.80 5.46
N ASN A 246 3.46 -21.49 5.24
CA ASN A 246 2.50 -20.66 5.96
C ASN A 246 2.01 -19.51 5.08
N ILE A 247 0.91 -19.73 4.36
CA ILE A 247 0.28 -18.74 3.46
C ILE A 247 -0.09 -17.44 4.19
N PRO A 248 -0.62 -17.44 5.44
CA PRO A 248 -0.81 -16.20 6.19
C PRO A 248 0.45 -15.33 6.27
N LEU A 249 1.62 -15.91 6.53
CA LEU A 249 2.87 -15.13 6.57
C LEU A 249 3.26 -14.58 5.18
N VAL A 250 3.01 -15.34 4.10
CA VAL A 250 3.22 -14.86 2.71
C VAL A 250 2.38 -13.61 2.45
N VAL A 251 1.09 -13.68 2.73
CA VAL A 251 0.14 -12.58 2.48
C VAL A 251 0.42 -11.37 3.36
N LEU A 252 0.76 -11.59 4.64
CA LEU A 252 1.16 -10.51 5.53
C LEU A 252 2.47 -9.87 5.12
N GLY A 253 3.44 -10.67 4.69
CA GLY A 253 4.67 -10.20 4.08
C GLY A 253 4.39 -9.29 2.88
N THR A 254 3.52 -9.71 1.96
CA THR A 254 3.11 -8.91 0.80
C THR A 254 2.45 -7.59 1.20
N PHE A 255 1.49 -7.59 2.13
CA PHE A 255 0.86 -6.35 2.57
C PHE A 255 1.84 -5.41 3.28
N ALA A 256 2.73 -5.95 4.13
CA ALA A 256 3.76 -5.16 4.81
C ALA A 256 4.78 -4.56 3.82
N LEU A 257 5.13 -5.31 2.77
CA LEU A 257 5.98 -4.81 1.68
C LEU A 257 5.27 -3.73 0.86
N TRP A 258 3.99 -3.92 0.51
CA TRP A 258 3.20 -2.90 -0.19
C TRP A 258 3.07 -1.62 0.65
N PHE A 259 2.78 -1.75 1.93
CA PHE A 259 2.76 -0.64 2.90
C PHE A 259 4.10 0.11 2.95
N GLY A 260 5.21 -0.61 3.09
CA GLY A 260 6.55 -0.01 3.09
C GLY A 260 6.95 0.60 1.74
N TRP A 261 6.38 0.11 0.63
CA TRP A 261 6.61 0.65 -0.71
C TRP A 261 6.13 2.09 -0.88
N TYR A 262 5.19 2.55 -0.05
CA TYR A 262 4.82 3.97 -0.02
C TYR A 262 5.89 4.86 0.62
N GLY A 263 6.72 4.31 1.51
CA GLY A 263 7.96 4.96 1.94
C GLY A 263 9.04 4.94 0.86
N PHE A 264 9.02 3.94 -0.01
CA PHE A 264 10.00 3.79 -1.08
C PHE A 264 9.70 4.71 -2.27
N ASN A 265 8.58 4.47 -2.97
CA ASN A 265 8.25 5.16 -4.22
C ASN A 265 7.89 6.64 -3.96
N PRO A 266 6.78 6.97 -3.24
CA PRO A 266 6.48 8.35 -2.87
C PRO A 266 7.63 9.03 -2.12
N GLY A 267 8.31 8.34 -1.19
CA GLY A 267 9.44 8.92 -0.47
C GLY A 267 10.59 9.36 -1.38
N SER A 268 10.71 8.77 -2.57
CA SER A 268 11.70 9.15 -3.59
C SER A 268 11.43 10.52 -4.25
N THR A 269 10.32 11.20 -3.92
CA THR A 269 10.18 12.64 -4.21
C THR A 269 11.09 13.52 -3.36
N LEU A 270 11.60 12.98 -2.24
CA LEU A 270 12.56 13.59 -1.31
C LEU A 270 12.08 14.85 -0.58
N SER A 271 10.98 15.43 -1.03
CA SER A 271 10.38 16.64 -0.52
C SER A 271 8.86 16.55 -0.61
N MET A 272 8.20 17.21 0.34
CA MET A 272 6.77 17.49 0.35
C MET A 272 6.51 18.90 0.89
N HIS A 273 7.46 19.80 0.70
CA HIS A 273 7.36 21.15 1.25
C HIS A 273 6.38 22.04 0.47
N ASP A 274 6.00 21.67 -0.75
CA ASP A 274 5.12 22.47 -1.59
C ASP A 274 4.03 21.61 -2.26
N LYS A 275 3.13 22.29 -2.98
CA LYS A 275 1.99 21.65 -3.66
C LYS A 275 2.43 20.68 -4.75
N ASP A 276 3.50 21.01 -5.46
CA ASP A 276 3.89 20.26 -6.65
C ASP A 276 4.61 18.97 -6.27
N THR A 277 5.52 19.06 -5.30
CA THR A 277 6.21 17.91 -4.69
C THR A 277 5.24 16.95 -4.01
N GLY A 278 4.23 17.49 -3.31
CA GLY A 278 3.17 16.65 -2.73
C GLY A 278 2.20 16.06 -3.75
N ALA A 279 1.86 16.79 -4.81
CA ALA A 279 1.07 16.28 -5.93
C ALA A 279 1.80 15.16 -6.68
N LEU A 280 3.12 15.28 -6.84
CA LEU A 280 3.97 14.24 -7.40
C LEU A 280 3.98 12.99 -6.50
N ALA A 281 4.16 13.14 -5.19
CA ALA A 281 4.12 12.01 -4.26
C ALA A 281 2.78 11.28 -4.32
N ALA A 282 1.67 12.01 -4.45
CA ALA A 282 0.33 11.45 -4.63
C ALA A 282 0.20 10.67 -5.95
N GLN A 283 0.66 11.25 -7.06
CA GLN A 283 0.72 10.57 -8.36
C GLN A 283 1.52 9.27 -8.27
N VAL A 284 2.70 9.33 -7.64
CA VAL A 284 3.57 8.17 -7.43
C VAL A 284 2.88 7.09 -6.60
N ALA A 285 2.19 7.46 -5.52
CA ALA A 285 1.45 6.51 -4.69
C ALA A 285 0.29 5.85 -5.44
N MET A 286 -0.45 6.64 -6.22
CA MET A 286 -1.53 6.16 -7.08
C MET A 286 -1.01 5.18 -8.14
N ASN A 287 0.03 5.56 -8.89
CA ASN A 287 0.66 4.71 -9.90
C ASN A 287 1.21 3.40 -9.30
N THR A 288 1.84 3.50 -8.12
CA THR A 288 2.33 2.35 -7.35
C THR A 288 1.21 1.36 -7.08
N THR A 289 0.07 1.85 -6.61
CA THR A 289 -1.11 1.05 -6.25
C THR A 289 -1.78 0.44 -7.48
N LEU A 290 -1.96 1.22 -8.55
CA LEU A 290 -2.57 0.76 -9.80
C LEU A 290 -1.76 -0.35 -10.47
N SER A 291 -0.44 -0.19 -10.56
CA SER A 291 0.44 -1.20 -11.14
C SER A 291 0.44 -2.50 -10.31
N ALA A 292 0.53 -2.39 -8.98
CA ALA A 292 0.48 -3.53 -8.07
C ALA A 292 -0.83 -4.31 -8.20
N ALA A 293 -1.97 -3.60 -8.16
CA ALA A 293 -3.29 -4.18 -8.33
C ALA A 293 -3.46 -4.89 -9.68
N THR A 294 -3.05 -4.23 -10.77
CA THR A 294 -3.18 -4.77 -12.12
C THR A 294 -2.31 -6.00 -12.31
N CYS A 295 -1.03 -5.93 -11.93
CA CYS A 295 -0.09 -7.04 -12.07
C CYS A 295 -0.53 -8.25 -11.24
N GLY A 296 -0.95 -8.03 -9.99
CA GLY A 296 -1.48 -9.07 -9.11
C GLY A 296 -2.63 -9.84 -9.73
N ILE A 297 -3.66 -9.14 -10.23
CA ILE A 297 -4.81 -9.77 -10.87
C ILE A 297 -4.42 -10.45 -12.19
N SER A 298 -3.56 -9.83 -13.00
CA SER A 298 -3.08 -10.41 -14.25
C SER A 298 -2.33 -11.72 -14.02
N VAL A 299 -1.38 -11.77 -13.09
CA VAL A 299 -0.66 -13.00 -12.73
C VAL A 299 -1.61 -14.05 -12.18
N PHE A 300 -2.51 -13.65 -11.28
CA PHE A 300 -3.50 -14.57 -10.70
C PHE A 300 -4.39 -15.21 -11.78
N MET A 301 -4.86 -14.43 -12.76
CA MET A 301 -5.66 -14.94 -13.88
C MET A 301 -4.84 -15.79 -14.83
N LEU A 302 -3.62 -15.37 -15.19
CA LEU A 302 -2.71 -16.16 -16.05
C LEU A 302 -2.40 -17.52 -15.42
N LYS A 303 -2.04 -17.54 -14.14
CA LYS A 303 -1.77 -18.78 -13.40
C LYS A 303 -3.01 -19.67 -13.33
N PHE A 304 -4.19 -19.09 -13.10
CA PHE A 304 -5.45 -19.85 -13.12
C PHE A 304 -5.75 -20.45 -14.51
N LEU A 305 -5.49 -19.73 -15.61
CA LEU A 305 -5.66 -20.27 -16.96
C LEU A 305 -4.72 -21.45 -17.25
N LEU A 306 -3.48 -21.37 -16.74
CA LEU A 306 -2.46 -22.40 -16.90
C LEU A 306 -2.75 -23.65 -16.03
N VAL A 307 -2.96 -23.46 -14.73
CA VAL A 307 -3.02 -24.55 -13.72
C VAL A 307 -4.45 -24.99 -13.40
N ARG A 308 -5.47 -24.16 -13.63
CA ARG A 308 -6.88 -24.36 -13.23
C ARG A 308 -7.11 -24.50 -11.72
N LYS A 309 -6.15 -24.00 -10.91
CA LYS A 309 -6.26 -23.80 -9.46
C LYS A 309 -5.89 -22.36 -9.11
N TYR A 310 -6.38 -21.89 -7.98
CA TYR A 310 -5.99 -20.60 -7.42
C TYR A 310 -4.68 -20.73 -6.65
N ASP A 311 -3.77 -19.78 -6.86
CA ASP A 311 -2.46 -19.76 -6.21
C ASP A 311 -2.29 -18.39 -5.55
N VAL A 312 -2.36 -18.39 -4.22
CA VAL A 312 -2.27 -17.17 -3.40
C VAL A 312 -0.86 -16.59 -3.47
N GLY A 313 0.17 -17.45 -3.54
CA GLY A 313 1.56 -17.00 -3.65
C GLY A 313 1.84 -16.35 -5.01
N ALA A 314 1.26 -16.89 -6.09
CA ALA A 314 1.32 -16.24 -7.42
C ALA A 314 0.63 -14.87 -7.42
N LEU A 315 -0.51 -14.71 -6.74
CA LEU A 315 -1.15 -13.41 -6.56
C LEU A 315 -0.23 -12.44 -5.79
N CYS A 316 0.37 -12.90 -4.69
CA CYS A 316 1.33 -12.13 -3.90
C CYS A 316 2.53 -11.68 -4.74
N ASN A 317 3.17 -12.60 -5.47
CA ASN A 317 4.30 -12.29 -6.33
C ASN A 317 3.91 -11.38 -7.49
N GLY A 318 2.71 -11.53 -8.06
CA GLY A 318 2.19 -10.59 -9.05
C GLY A 318 2.03 -9.16 -8.50
N ILE A 319 1.53 -9.01 -7.27
CA ILE A 319 1.45 -7.70 -6.61
C ILE A 319 2.84 -7.10 -6.45
N LEU A 320 3.81 -7.88 -5.94
CA LEU A 320 5.19 -7.44 -5.77
C LEU A 320 5.86 -7.09 -7.11
N SER A 321 5.62 -7.88 -8.17
CA SER A 321 6.07 -7.60 -9.53
C SER A 321 5.53 -6.27 -10.05
N GLY A 322 4.25 -5.96 -9.80
CA GLY A 322 3.66 -4.68 -10.17
C GLY A 322 4.29 -3.50 -9.43
N LEU A 323 4.57 -3.65 -8.13
CA LEU A 323 5.30 -2.65 -7.34
C LEU A 323 6.70 -2.40 -7.90
N VAL A 324 7.42 -3.46 -8.25
CA VAL A 324 8.77 -3.36 -8.84
C VAL A 324 8.71 -2.71 -10.23
N SER A 325 7.82 -3.16 -11.13
CA SER A 325 7.77 -2.68 -12.51
C SER A 325 7.49 -1.18 -12.62
N ILE A 326 6.68 -0.61 -11.73
CA ILE A 326 6.38 0.82 -11.78
C ILE A 326 7.44 1.68 -11.10
N THR A 327 8.33 1.10 -10.27
CA THR A 327 9.26 1.86 -9.41
C THR A 327 10.10 2.87 -10.20
N ALA A 328 10.62 2.48 -11.36
CA ALA A 328 11.45 3.38 -12.19
C ALA A 328 10.65 4.52 -12.85
N GLY A 329 9.38 4.28 -13.21
CA GLY A 329 8.54 5.24 -13.96
C GLY A 329 7.43 5.90 -13.14
N CYS A 330 7.37 5.64 -11.83
CA CYS A 330 6.20 5.97 -11.02
C CYS A 330 5.88 7.48 -10.98
N GLY A 331 6.87 8.35 -11.17
CA GLY A 331 6.70 9.82 -11.16
C GLY A 331 6.52 10.47 -12.54
N ASN A 332 6.92 9.80 -13.62
CA ASN A 332 6.88 10.33 -14.99
C ASN A 332 5.93 9.56 -15.91
N MET A 333 5.08 8.70 -15.37
CA MET A 333 4.02 8.00 -16.10
C MET A 333 2.61 8.50 -15.73
N GLU A 334 1.71 8.45 -16.71
CA GLU A 334 0.26 8.51 -16.49
C GLU A 334 -0.27 7.29 -15.74
N CYS A 335 -1.42 7.45 -15.06
CA CYS A 335 -2.11 6.34 -14.41
C CYS A 335 -2.45 5.19 -15.37
N GLY A 336 -2.88 5.49 -16.60
CA GLY A 336 -3.15 4.47 -17.61
C GLY A 336 -1.89 3.68 -18.00
N SER A 337 -0.76 4.37 -18.13
CA SER A 337 0.55 3.77 -18.37
C SER A 337 1.02 2.92 -17.19
N ALA A 338 0.71 3.32 -15.94
CA ALA A 338 1.02 2.51 -14.76
C ALA A 338 0.22 1.19 -14.75
N VAL A 339 -1.06 1.23 -15.12
CA VAL A 339 -1.90 0.03 -15.31
C VAL A 339 -1.30 -0.87 -16.38
N LEU A 340 -0.94 -0.32 -17.54
CA LEU A 340 -0.32 -1.08 -18.63
C LEU A 340 1.04 -1.67 -18.24
N THR A 341 1.85 -0.92 -17.48
CA THR A 341 3.14 -1.37 -16.94
C THR A 341 2.96 -2.58 -16.04
N GLY A 342 1.97 -2.56 -15.13
CA GLY A 342 1.64 -3.70 -14.28
C GLY A 342 1.10 -4.90 -15.08
N PHE A 343 0.22 -4.66 -16.05
CA PHE A 343 -0.33 -5.70 -16.92
C PHE A 343 0.77 -6.43 -17.71
N ILE A 344 1.68 -5.70 -18.35
CA ILE A 344 2.81 -6.29 -19.09
C ILE A 344 3.81 -6.95 -18.12
N GLY A 345 4.04 -6.35 -16.95
CA GLY A 345 4.89 -6.91 -15.89
C GLY A 345 4.46 -8.31 -15.47
N ALA A 346 3.16 -8.63 -15.53
CA ALA A 346 2.66 -9.97 -15.23
C ALA A 346 3.18 -11.04 -16.21
N PHE A 347 3.35 -10.70 -17.49
CA PHE A 347 3.90 -11.60 -18.49
C PHE A 347 5.41 -11.78 -18.31
N PHE A 348 6.14 -10.71 -17.97
CA PHE A 348 7.56 -10.80 -17.62
C PHE A 348 7.80 -11.68 -16.40
N TYR A 349 7.01 -11.49 -15.34
CA TYR A 349 7.03 -12.35 -14.15
C TYR A 349 6.78 -13.81 -14.55
N GLN A 350 5.67 -14.08 -15.26
CA GLN A 350 5.26 -15.44 -15.59
C GLN A 350 6.29 -16.14 -16.47
N ALA A 351 6.86 -15.45 -17.45
CA ALA A 351 7.91 -15.99 -18.32
C ALA A 351 9.20 -16.28 -17.54
N ALA A 352 9.62 -15.37 -16.66
CA ALA A 352 10.82 -15.55 -15.84
C ALA A 352 10.67 -16.69 -14.83
N SER A 353 9.54 -16.77 -14.11
CA SER A 353 9.26 -17.85 -13.16
C SER A 353 9.27 -19.22 -13.88
N MET A 354 8.64 -19.34 -15.06
CA MET A 354 8.71 -20.58 -15.86
C MET A 354 10.13 -20.91 -16.32
N LEU A 355 10.93 -19.90 -16.69
CA LEU A 355 12.33 -20.09 -17.07
C LEU A 355 13.18 -20.60 -15.90
N LEU A 356 13.01 -20.04 -14.70
CA LEU A 356 13.72 -20.48 -13.49
C LEU A 356 13.43 -21.95 -13.19
N VAL A 357 12.15 -22.34 -13.22
CA VAL A 357 11.74 -23.74 -13.05
C VAL A 357 12.37 -24.64 -14.12
N LYS A 358 12.35 -24.24 -15.40
CA LYS A 358 12.96 -25.00 -16.50
C LYS A 358 14.47 -25.16 -16.35
N MET A 359 15.15 -24.12 -15.87
CA MET A 359 16.58 -24.12 -15.58
C MET A 359 16.94 -24.87 -14.29
N LYS A 360 15.94 -25.34 -13.53
CA LYS A 360 16.11 -25.95 -12.20
C LYS A 360 16.83 -25.02 -11.22
N ILE A 361 16.60 -23.71 -11.38
CA ILE A 361 17.02 -22.71 -10.41
C ILE A 361 15.90 -22.63 -9.38
N ASP A 362 16.21 -23.07 -8.16
CA ASP A 362 15.29 -22.92 -7.04
C ASP A 362 15.56 -21.57 -6.36
N ASP A 363 14.57 -20.70 -6.52
CA ASP A 363 14.39 -19.37 -5.93
C ASP A 363 13.06 -19.42 -5.14
N PRO A 364 13.09 -19.67 -3.81
CA PRO A 364 11.89 -19.96 -3.03
C PRO A 364 10.82 -18.86 -3.02
N VAL A 365 11.21 -17.62 -3.32
CA VAL A 365 10.33 -16.44 -3.27
C VAL A 365 10.05 -15.90 -4.68
N ASP A 366 10.62 -16.51 -5.72
CA ASP A 366 10.67 -15.95 -7.09
C ASP A 366 11.30 -14.54 -7.13
N ALA A 367 12.23 -14.23 -6.21
CA ALA A 367 12.80 -12.89 -6.10
C ALA A 367 13.55 -12.48 -7.38
N SER A 368 14.13 -13.41 -8.14
CA SER A 368 14.75 -13.17 -9.44
C SER A 368 13.72 -12.81 -10.53
N ALA A 369 12.53 -13.42 -10.52
CA ALA A 369 11.46 -13.08 -11.45
C ALA A 369 10.83 -11.73 -11.09
N VAL A 370 10.55 -11.52 -9.81
CA VAL A 370 9.96 -10.28 -9.28
C VAL A 370 10.92 -9.10 -9.46
N HIS A 371 12.15 -9.17 -8.96
CA HIS A 371 13.08 -8.03 -8.98
C HIS A 371 13.92 -7.95 -10.26
N GLY A 372 14.40 -9.09 -10.76
CA GLY A 372 15.23 -9.13 -11.97
C GLY A 372 14.43 -8.84 -13.24
N ALA A 373 13.48 -9.71 -13.58
CA ALA A 373 12.74 -9.59 -14.84
C ALA A 373 11.75 -8.42 -14.84
N CYS A 374 10.97 -8.24 -13.78
CA CYS A 374 9.99 -7.15 -13.72
C CYS A 374 10.65 -5.78 -13.49
N GLY A 375 11.82 -5.75 -12.82
CA GLY A 375 12.65 -4.56 -12.71
C GLY A 375 13.27 -4.16 -14.05
N PHE A 376 13.77 -5.13 -14.82
CA PHE A 376 14.22 -4.89 -16.19
C PHE A 376 13.10 -4.32 -17.08
N TRP A 377 11.90 -4.92 -17.02
CA TRP A 377 10.73 -4.37 -17.71
C TRP A 377 10.43 -2.94 -17.23
N GLY A 378 10.47 -2.67 -15.93
CA GLY A 378 10.21 -1.35 -15.37
C GLY A 378 11.14 -0.26 -15.90
N LEU A 379 12.42 -0.57 -16.10
CA LEU A 379 13.39 0.36 -16.70
C LEU A 379 13.04 0.69 -18.17
N ILE A 380 12.60 -0.31 -18.94
CA ILE A 380 12.16 -0.10 -20.33
C ILE A 380 10.87 0.71 -20.35
N ALA A 381 9.89 0.32 -19.54
CA ALA A 381 8.59 0.97 -19.45
C ALA A 381 8.75 2.46 -19.09
N ALA A 382 9.64 2.78 -18.15
CA ALA A 382 9.94 4.16 -17.73
C ALA A 382 10.37 5.07 -18.90
N GLY A 383 11.11 4.53 -19.87
CA GLY A 383 11.47 5.27 -21.08
C GLY A 383 10.36 5.26 -22.15
N LEU A 384 9.64 4.15 -22.31
CA LEU A 384 8.58 4.02 -23.32
C LEU A 384 7.34 4.89 -23.04
N PHE A 385 6.98 5.02 -21.77
CA PHE A 385 5.78 5.73 -21.33
C PHE A 385 6.06 7.08 -20.70
N ASP A 386 7.27 7.63 -20.90
CA ASP A 386 7.57 8.99 -20.51
C ASP A 386 6.84 9.98 -21.41
N TRP A 387 5.96 10.77 -20.80
CA TRP A 387 5.12 11.77 -21.44
C TRP A 387 5.69 13.20 -21.45
N GLY A 388 7.00 13.36 -21.24
CA GLY A 388 7.68 14.62 -21.56
C GLY A 388 7.59 15.69 -20.49
N ARG A 389 7.41 15.33 -19.21
CA ARG A 389 8.08 16.10 -18.15
C ARG A 389 9.55 15.81 -18.33
N GLY A 390 10.23 16.60 -19.17
CA GLY A 390 11.67 16.46 -19.36
C GLY A 390 12.34 16.26 -17.99
N PHE A 391 13.45 15.51 -17.98
CA PHE A 391 14.27 15.27 -16.79
C PHE A 391 14.62 16.53 -15.98
N ASP A 392 14.34 17.72 -16.53
CA ASP A 392 14.60 19.05 -16.00
C ASP A 392 13.54 19.63 -15.04
N HIS A 393 12.30 19.10 -14.96
CA HIS A 393 11.22 19.79 -14.23
C HIS A 393 10.82 19.21 -12.86
N TYR A 394 11.01 17.91 -12.63
CA TYR A 394 10.89 17.32 -11.30
C TYR A 394 11.92 16.21 -11.21
N HIS A 395 13.10 16.56 -10.70
CA HIS A 395 14.11 15.57 -10.40
C HIS A 395 13.57 14.63 -9.32
N GLY A 396 13.13 13.43 -9.72
CA GLY A 396 13.50 12.24 -8.96
C GLY A 396 15.02 12.14 -8.87
N TRP A 397 15.57 11.08 -8.28
CA TRP A 397 17.00 10.90 -7.95
C TRP A 397 18.09 11.28 -9.01
N SER A 398 17.73 11.61 -10.26
CA SER A 398 18.58 12.29 -11.23
C SER A 398 18.94 13.73 -10.77
N GLY A 399 19.99 13.89 -9.96
CA GLY A 399 20.77 15.13 -9.93
C GLY A 399 20.76 15.93 -8.62
N PHE A 400 21.25 15.34 -7.52
CA PHE A 400 21.74 16.11 -6.39
C PHE A 400 23.05 16.82 -6.74
N SER A 401 23.00 17.99 -7.37
CA SER A 401 24.16 18.88 -7.42
C SER A 401 24.30 19.67 -6.10
N CYS A 402 24.60 18.98 -5.00
CA CYS A 402 25.29 19.61 -3.87
C CYS A 402 26.79 19.51 -4.10
N MET A 403 27.32 20.27 -5.06
CA MET A 403 28.73 20.66 -5.21
C MET A 403 28.75 21.79 -6.25
N ALA A 404 28.46 23.01 -5.80
CA ALA A 404 28.91 24.20 -6.50
C ALA A 404 30.42 24.35 -6.25
N GLY A 405 31.20 23.55 -6.98
CA GLY A 405 32.56 23.88 -7.37
C GLY A 405 32.53 24.14 -8.87
N GLU A 406 33.19 25.19 -9.32
CA GLU A 406 33.28 25.59 -10.73
C GLU A 406 33.59 24.40 -11.63
N ASP A 407 32.89 24.32 -12.77
CA ASP A 407 33.26 23.43 -13.88
C ASP A 407 34.75 23.71 -14.24
N PRO A 408 35.64 22.70 -14.26
CA PRO A 408 37.04 22.86 -14.64
C PRO A 408 37.24 23.39 -16.08
N HIS A 409 36.16 23.60 -16.85
CA HIS A 409 36.19 24.16 -18.20
C HIS A 409 35.65 25.59 -18.33
N GLY A 410 35.37 26.31 -17.23
CA GLY A 410 35.10 27.75 -17.27
C GLY A 410 33.89 28.14 -18.12
N ARG A 411 32.93 27.23 -18.34
CA ARG A 411 31.70 27.53 -19.07
C ARG A 411 30.63 27.97 -18.08
N THR A 412 30.18 29.21 -18.24
CA THR A 412 29.00 29.74 -17.55
C THR A 412 27.81 28.84 -17.82
N LYS A 413 27.16 28.35 -16.74
CA LYS A 413 25.85 27.70 -16.82
C LYS A 413 24.90 28.56 -17.66
N PRO A 414 24.05 27.97 -18.54
CA PRO A 414 22.94 28.72 -19.11
C PRO A 414 22.14 29.29 -17.94
N ALA A 415 21.85 30.59 -18.01
CA ALA A 415 21.24 31.34 -16.94
C ALA A 415 20.02 30.59 -16.38
N ALA A 416 19.96 30.46 -15.05
CA ALA A 416 18.72 30.14 -14.37
C ALA A 416 17.62 31.00 -15.00
N VAL A 417 16.52 30.37 -15.44
CA VAL A 417 15.33 31.12 -15.89
C VAL A 417 15.08 32.21 -14.85
N PRO A 418 15.02 33.49 -15.25
CA PRO A 418 14.91 34.58 -14.30
C PRO A 418 13.75 34.31 -13.36
N LYS A 419 14.01 34.30 -12.04
CA LYS A 419 13.00 34.49 -11.01
C LYS A 419 12.40 35.89 -11.22
N GLY A 420 11.50 36.04 -12.19
CA GLY A 420 11.16 37.35 -12.71
C GLY A 420 10.11 37.33 -13.81
N ARG A 421 8.89 36.89 -13.48
CA ARG A 421 7.60 37.48 -13.88
C ARG A 421 6.44 36.67 -13.27
N LEU A 422 6.45 36.55 -11.94
CA LEU A 422 5.26 36.19 -11.16
C LEU A 422 4.66 37.49 -10.61
N GLY A 423 4.22 38.35 -11.53
CA GLY A 423 3.60 39.65 -11.24
C GLY A 423 2.07 39.60 -11.29
N ALA A 424 1.47 38.45 -10.95
CA ALA A 424 0.05 38.36 -10.65
C ALA A 424 -0.04 37.89 -9.20
N GLU A 425 -0.71 38.67 -8.36
CA GLU A 425 -1.02 38.36 -6.97
C GLU A 425 -1.63 36.95 -6.88
N ARG A 426 -0.79 35.94 -6.59
CA ARG A 426 -1.26 34.57 -6.38
C ARG A 426 -1.78 34.50 -4.94
N PRO A 427 -3.04 34.07 -4.71
CA PRO A 427 -3.63 34.11 -3.37
C PRO A 427 -2.85 33.26 -2.37
N HIS A 428 -2.91 33.63 -1.09
CA HIS A 428 -2.09 33.14 0.04
C HIS A 428 -2.12 31.61 0.35
N TRP A 429 -2.77 30.77 -0.47
CA TRP A 429 -2.92 29.32 -0.26
C TRP A 429 -1.64 28.50 -0.50
N TRP A 430 -0.56 29.10 -1.01
CA TRP A 430 0.73 28.44 -1.27
C TRP A 430 1.55 28.08 0.00
N ARG A 431 1.09 28.48 1.20
CA ARG A 431 1.77 28.21 2.49
C ARG A 431 1.38 26.87 3.16
N ARG A 432 0.91 25.86 2.41
CA ARG A 432 0.32 24.62 2.98
C ARG A 432 1.14 23.29 2.79
N PRO A 433 2.45 23.24 3.13
CA PRO A 433 3.30 22.03 3.04
C PRO A 433 2.80 20.80 3.81
N LEU A 434 2.29 21.04 5.03
CA LEU A 434 1.93 20.02 6.02
C LEU A 434 0.78 19.11 5.57
N GLN A 435 -0.06 19.56 4.65
CA GLN A 435 -1.25 18.84 4.20
C GLN A 435 -0.92 17.63 3.33
N GLY A 436 0.08 17.75 2.44
CA GLY A 436 0.49 16.67 1.54
C GLY A 436 1.06 15.47 2.27
N ALA A 437 2.06 15.72 3.14
CA ALA A 437 2.71 14.65 3.90
C ALA A 437 1.74 13.96 4.86
N HIS A 438 0.86 14.74 5.50
CA HIS A 438 -0.21 14.19 6.33
C HIS A 438 -1.14 13.28 5.51
N ALA A 439 -1.57 13.73 4.33
CA ALA A 439 -2.44 12.93 3.48
C ALA A 439 -1.76 11.64 2.99
N VAL A 440 -0.53 11.69 2.47
CA VAL A 440 0.13 10.44 2.03
C VAL A 440 0.37 9.47 3.21
N GLN A 441 0.77 10.01 4.37
CA GLN A 441 0.96 9.21 5.59
C GLN A 441 -0.32 8.52 6.05
N THR A 442 -1.42 9.26 6.13
CA THR A 442 -2.71 8.74 6.59
C THR A 442 -3.22 7.64 5.66
N ILE A 443 -3.01 7.79 4.36
CA ILE A 443 -3.44 6.79 3.36
C ILE A 443 -2.62 5.51 3.48
N THR A 444 -1.31 5.62 3.69
CA THR A 444 -0.44 4.47 3.93
C THR A 444 -0.93 3.68 5.14
N LEU A 445 -1.32 4.33 6.23
CA LEU A 445 -1.90 3.67 7.41
C LEU A 445 -3.23 2.96 7.11
N VAL A 446 -4.11 3.56 6.30
CA VAL A 446 -5.37 2.89 5.90
C VAL A 446 -5.10 1.67 5.02
N MET A 447 -4.08 1.69 4.15
CA MET A 447 -3.69 0.49 3.41
C MET A 447 -3.32 -0.67 4.35
N PHE A 448 -2.65 -0.37 5.48
CA PHE A 448 -2.31 -1.40 6.46
C PHE A 448 -3.53 -2.03 7.14
N MET A 449 -4.70 -1.37 7.12
CA MET A 449 -5.96 -1.97 7.58
C MET A 449 -6.33 -3.22 6.78
N HIS A 450 -5.97 -3.30 5.49
CA HIS A 450 -6.21 -4.51 4.68
C HIS A 450 -5.43 -5.72 5.18
N ALA A 451 -4.22 -5.51 5.70
CA ALA A 451 -3.50 -6.57 6.42
C ALA A 451 -4.26 -6.98 7.70
N GLY A 452 -4.81 -5.98 8.41
CA GLY A 452 -5.64 -6.19 9.60
C GLY A 452 -6.89 -7.02 9.33
N PHE A 453 -7.66 -6.68 8.29
CA PHE A 453 -8.82 -7.46 7.83
C PHE A 453 -8.41 -8.88 7.44
N ALA A 454 -7.34 -9.03 6.66
CA ALA A 454 -6.85 -10.34 6.25
C ALA A 454 -6.52 -11.25 7.45
N MET A 455 -5.85 -10.73 8.49
CA MET A 455 -5.56 -11.49 9.71
C MET A 455 -6.81 -11.80 10.52
N LEU A 456 -7.66 -10.80 10.74
CA LEU A 456 -8.89 -10.92 11.53
C LEU A 456 -9.83 -11.96 10.92
N GLU A 457 -10.16 -11.80 9.63
CA GLU A 457 -11.06 -12.70 8.92
C GLU A 457 -10.51 -14.13 8.89
N THR A 458 -9.21 -14.27 8.60
CA THR A 458 -8.58 -15.59 8.55
C THR A 458 -8.67 -16.25 9.92
N GLY A 459 -8.26 -15.56 10.99
CA GLY A 459 -8.29 -16.06 12.37
C GLY A 459 -9.67 -16.48 12.88
N CYS A 460 -10.72 -15.80 12.41
CA CYS A 460 -12.11 -16.12 12.76
C CYS A 460 -12.69 -17.31 11.97
N CYS A 461 -12.12 -17.64 10.81
CA CYS A 461 -12.61 -18.74 9.97
C CYS A 461 -11.94 -20.07 10.34
N ARG A 462 -12.49 -21.18 9.84
CA ARG A 462 -11.84 -22.49 10.00
C ARG A 462 -10.56 -22.59 9.16
N ALA A 463 -9.54 -23.27 9.68
CA ALA A 463 -8.22 -23.41 9.06
C ALA A 463 -8.23 -23.96 7.61
N LYS A 464 -9.26 -24.75 7.26
CA LYS A 464 -9.45 -25.34 5.92
C LYS A 464 -9.85 -24.32 4.82
N ASN A 465 -10.06 -23.06 5.20
CA ASN A 465 -10.49 -21.97 4.32
C ASN A 465 -9.55 -20.75 4.41
N ALA A 466 -8.41 -20.87 5.11
CA ALA A 466 -7.53 -19.76 5.39
C ALA A 466 -6.91 -19.15 4.13
N SER A 467 -6.42 -19.96 3.19
CA SER A 467 -5.86 -19.47 1.91
C SER A 467 -6.93 -18.72 1.13
N ASN A 468 -8.15 -19.25 1.08
CA ASN A 468 -9.25 -18.61 0.37
C ASN A 468 -9.66 -17.26 0.97
N VAL A 469 -9.68 -17.14 2.31
CA VAL A 469 -10.00 -15.87 2.99
C VAL A 469 -8.93 -14.82 2.74
N LEU A 470 -7.65 -15.18 2.84
CA LEU A 470 -6.54 -14.28 2.54
C LEU A 470 -6.54 -13.82 1.08
N MET A 471 -6.78 -14.75 0.15
CA MET A 471 -6.90 -14.45 -1.27
C MET A 471 -8.04 -13.46 -1.53
N LYS A 472 -9.21 -13.64 -0.90
CA LYS A 472 -10.33 -12.69 -1.05
C LYS A 472 -9.93 -11.28 -0.64
N ASN A 473 -9.16 -11.12 0.45
CA ASN A 473 -8.68 -9.82 0.90
C ASN A 473 -7.74 -9.17 -0.12
N LEU A 474 -6.75 -9.91 -0.65
CA LEU A 474 -5.85 -9.39 -1.69
C LEU A 474 -6.60 -9.04 -2.99
N VAL A 475 -7.48 -9.91 -3.44
CA VAL A 475 -8.31 -9.67 -4.63
C VAL A 475 -9.23 -8.47 -4.42
N ASN A 476 -9.80 -8.29 -3.22
CA ASN A 476 -10.65 -7.15 -2.89
C ASN A 476 -9.92 -5.82 -3.10
N VAL A 477 -8.71 -5.69 -2.57
CA VAL A 477 -7.92 -4.46 -2.72
C VAL A 477 -7.57 -4.22 -4.18
N SER A 478 -7.09 -5.24 -4.90
CA SER A 478 -6.67 -5.09 -6.29
C SER A 478 -7.84 -4.76 -7.23
N VAL A 479 -8.95 -5.51 -7.14
CA VAL A 479 -10.15 -5.24 -7.94
C VAL A 479 -10.81 -3.94 -7.52
N GLY A 480 -10.83 -3.65 -6.23
CA GLY A 480 -11.36 -2.41 -5.68
C GLY A 480 -10.62 -1.17 -6.18
N THR A 481 -9.29 -1.27 -6.29
CA THR A 481 -8.43 -0.24 -6.90
C THR A 481 -8.82 0.06 -8.35
N LEU A 482 -8.98 -0.99 -9.16
CA LEU A 482 -9.38 -0.83 -10.57
C LEU A 482 -10.81 -0.28 -10.68
N GLY A 483 -11.75 -0.78 -9.88
CA GLY A 483 -13.13 -0.28 -9.87
C GLY A 483 -13.22 1.20 -9.50
N TRP A 484 -12.48 1.62 -8.48
CA TRP A 484 -12.41 3.02 -8.07
C TRP A 484 -11.74 3.93 -9.10
N TRP A 485 -10.69 3.47 -9.77
CA TRP A 485 -10.02 4.24 -10.83
C TRP A 485 -10.86 4.38 -12.11
N ILE A 486 -11.49 3.28 -12.56
CA ILE A 486 -12.23 3.27 -13.82
C ILE A 486 -13.54 4.06 -13.68
N PHE A 487 -14.32 3.78 -12.63
CA PHE A 487 -15.68 4.29 -12.47
C PHE A 487 -15.93 5.01 -11.15
N GLY A 488 -15.40 4.49 -10.04
CA GLY A 488 -15.79 4.95 -8.72
C GLY A 488 -15.50 6.43 -8.46
N TRP A 489 -14.29 6.89 -8.80
CA TRP A 489 -13.96 8.32 -8.68
C TRP A 489 -14.90 9.21 -9.50
N ALA A 490 -15.21 8.80 -10.73
CA ALA A 490 -16.06 9.56 -11.64
C ALA A 490 -17.47 9.74 -11.06
N PHE A 491 -18.07 8.67 -10.56
CA PHE A 491 -19.40 8.76 -9.94
C PHE A 491 -19.40 9.52 -8.61
N ALA A 492 -18.33 9.43 -7.82
CA ALA A 492 -18.23 10.10 -6.54
C ALA A 492 -17.95 11.62 -6.67
N TYR A 493 -16.98 12.01 -7.48
CA TYR A 493 -16.42 13.38 -7.52
C TYR A 493 -16.45 14.05 -8.89
N GLY A 494 -16.92 13.37 -9.93
CA GLY A 494 -17.17 13.99 -11.22
C GLY A 494 -18.22 15.10 -11.13
N THR A 495 -18.37 15.85 -12.22
CA THR A 495 -19.39 16.90 -12.37
C THR A 495 -20.76 16.32 -12.04
N LYS A 496 -21.44 16.94 -11.07
CA LYS A 496 -22.66 16.42 -10.49
C LYS A 496 -23.88 16.65 -11.39
N ALA A 497 -24.51 15.58 -11.85
CA ALA A 497 -25.86 15.63 -12.42
C ALA A 497 -26.90 15.71 -11.30
N GLY A 498 -27.57 16.85 -11.17
CA GLY A 498 -28.66 17.06 -10.22
C GLY A 498 -28.26 16.83 -8.75
N SER A 499 -27.00 17.09 -8.39
CA SER A 499 -26.45 16.81 -7.05
C SER A 499 -26.53 15.33 -6.61
N PHE A 500 -26.73 14.41 -7.55
CA PHE A 500 -26.97 12.99 -7.26
C PHE A 500 -25.76 12.10 -7.61
N ILE A 501 -25.17 12.27 -8.79
CA ILE A 501 -24.08 11.41 -9.27
C ILE A 501 -23.13 12.20 -10.16
N GLY A 502 -21.83 11.86 -10.15
CA GLY A 502 -20.86 12.42 -11.07
C GLY A 502 -20.95 11.83 -12.49
N THR A 503 -20.65 12.64 -13.51
CA THR A 503 -20.80 12.26 -14.94
C THR A 503 -19.51 12.34 -15.76
N ASP A 504 -18.38 12.73 -15.16
CA ASP A 504 -17.08 12.81 -15.82
C ASP A 504 -15.97 12.28 -14.91
N GLY A 505 -14.75 12.15 -15.44
CA GLY A 505 -13.59 11.66 -14.68
C GLY A 505 -13.32 10.15 -14.79
N PHE A 506 -14.00 9.45 -15.71
CA PHE A 506 -13.79 8.02 -15.95
C PHE A 506 -12.35 7.72 -16.39
N PHE A 507 -11.81 6.57 -15.96
CA PHE A 507 -10.42 6.17 -16.25
C PHE A 507 -9.36 7.20 -15.80
N GLY A 508 -9.68 8.00 -14.78
CA GLY A 508 -8.80 9.08 -14.30
C GLY A 508 -8.65 10.26 -15.26
N LEU A 509 -9.56 10.42 -16.24
CA LEU A 509 -9.60 11.61 -17.08
C LEU A 509 -9.77 12.87 -16.20
N GLY A 510 -9.01 13.92 -16.50
CA GLY A 510 -9.05 15.16 -15.71
C GLY A 510 -8.18 15.15 -14.44
N PHE A 511 -7.33 14.14 -14.22
CA PHE A 511 -6.27 14.21 -13.21
C PHE A 511 -5.07 15.05 -13.63
N TYR A 512 -4.96 15.37 -14.90
CA TYR A 512 -3.83 16.08 -15.46
C TYR A 512 -4.28 17.24 -16.34
N GLU A 513 -3.51 18.33 -16.31
CA GLU A 513 -3.67 19.50 -17.14
C GLU A 513 -2.32 19.95 -17.70
N LYS A 514 -2.32 20.69 -18.81
CA LYS A 514 -1.11 21.32 -19.34
C LYS A 514 -1.00 22.73 -18.76
N ASP A 515 0.16 23.04 -18.19
CA ASP A 515 0.47 24.38 -17.74
C ASP A 515 0.77 25.35 -18.91
N ALA A 516 1.05 26.61 -18.59
CA ALA A 516 1.34 27.64 -19.59
C ALA A 516 2.60 27.36 -20.44
N SER A 517 3.49 26.50 -19.96
CA SER A 517 4.69 26.01 -20.67
C SER A 517 4.44 24.73 -21.48
N GLY A 518 3.23 24.17 -21.42
CA GLY A 518 2.86 22.92 -22.09
C GLY A 518 3.26 21.65 -21.30
N ILE A 519 3.74 21.80 -20.07
CA ILE A 519 4.13 20.69 -19.18
C ILE A 519 2.86 20.11 -18.55
N ILE A 520 2.77 18.79 -18.52
CA ILE A 520 1.63 18.10 -17.93
C ILE A 520 1.81 18.02 -16.41
N ILE A 521 0.91 18.65 -15.65
CA ILE A 521 0.92 18.70 -14.19
C ILE A 521 -0.34 18.07 -13.59
N PRO A 522 -0.30 17.56 -12.35
CA PRO A 522 -1.49 17.04 -11.69
C PRO A 522 -2.47 18.17 -11.39
N VAL A 523 -3.76 17.95 -11.67
CA VAL A 523 -4.81 18.92 -11.44
C VAL A 523 -4.97 19.17 -9.94
N ALA A 524 -5.06 20.44 -9.59
CA ALA A 524 -5.34 20.88 -8.23
C ALA A 524 -6.79 20.57 -7.83
N CYS A 525 -7.03 20.33 -6.54
CA CYS A 525 -8.39 20.21 -6.05
C CYS A 525 -9.20 21.50 -6.25
N LYS A 526 -10.46 21.38 -6.68
CA LYS A 526 -11.39 22.51 -6.89
C LYS A 526 -11.63 23.32 -5.61
N ASP A 527 -11.62 22.66 -4.45
CA ASP A 527 -12.03 23.26 -3.17
C ASP A 527 -10.86 23.87 -2.37
N GLY A 528 -9.62 23.80 -2.88
CA GLY A 528 -8.43 24.36 -2.21
C GLY A 528 -8.02 23.67 -0.89
N ASN A 529 -8.75 22.63 -0.46
CA ASN A 529 -8.53 21.87 0.77
C ASN A 529 -7.53 20.71 0.63
N CYS A 530 -7.04 20.45 -0.58
CA CYS A 530 -6.05 19.42 -0.86
C CYS A 530 -5.10 19.86 -1.99
N GLN A 531 -3.91 19.27 -2.01
CA GLN A 531 -2.84 19.66 -2.94
C GLN A 531 -3.13 19.25 -4.39
N SER A 532 -3.67 18.05 -4.62
CA SER A 532 -4.06 17.56 -5.95
C SER A 532 -5.27 16.64 -5.91
N THR A 533 -5.98 16.56 -7.04
CA THR A 533 -7.10 15.63 -7.24
C THR A 533 -6.66 14.17 -7.04
N MET A 534 -5.42 13.85 -7.40
CA MET A 534 -4.85 12.51 -7.22
C MET A 534 -4.63 12.15 -5.75
N LEU A 535 -4.28 13.13 -4.92
CA LEU A 535 -4.16 12.92 -3.47
C LEU A 535 -5.52 12.58 -2.85
N SER A 536 -6.57 13.30 -3.26
CA SER A 536 -7.94 12.99 -2.84
C SER A 536 -8.43 11.66 -3.37
N TRP A 537 -8.05 11.31 -4.61
CA TRP A 537 -8.32 9.99 -5.19
C TRP A 537 -7.74 8.89 -4.32
N PHE A 538 -6.47 9.03 -3.96
CA PHE A 538 -5.76 8.03 -3.18
C PHE A 538 -6.32 7.93 -1.75
N PHE A 539 -6.72 9.06 -1.16
CA PHE A 539 -7.40 9.06 0.13
C PHE A 539 -8.73 8.34 0.10
N GLN A 540 -9.60 8.69 -0.83
CA GLN A 540 -10.95 8.12 -0.91
C GLN A 540 -10.97 6.67 -1.39
N TRP A 541 -9.97 6.27 -2.19
CA TRP A 541 -9.75 4.86 -2.55
C TRP A 541 -9.61 3.96 -1.32
N ALA A 542 -8.91 4.42 -0.28
CA ALA A 542 -8.64 3.63 0.90
C ALA A 542 -9.93 3.32 1.70
N PHE A 543 -10.85 4.29 1.79
CA PHE A 543 -12.16 4.14 2.44
C PHE A 543 -13.09 3.25 1.62
N CYS A 544 -13.11 3.46 0.30
CA CYS A 544 -13.91 2.66 -0.64
C CYS A 544 -13.55 1.16 -0.58
N THR A 545 -12.25 0.85 -0.65
CA THR A 545 -11.78 -0.54 -0.59
C THR A 545 -12.02 -1.17 0.77
N ALA A 546 -11.84 -0.43 1.87
CA ALA A 546 -12.15 -0.91 3.22
C ALA A 546 -13.64 -1.24 3.38
N GLY A 547 -14.54 -0.40 2.84
CA GLY A 547 -15.98 -0.65 2.82
C GLY A 547 -16.34 -1.95 2.11
N ALA A 548 -15.67 -2.25 0.98
CA ALA A 548 -15.84 -3.53 0.29
C ALA A 548 -15.30 -4.72 1.11
N THR A 549 -14.14 -4.57 1.78
CA THR A 549 -13.54 -5.63 2.61
C THR A 549 -14.49 -6.09 3.73
N ILE A 550 -15.25 -5.19 4.35
CA ILE A 550 -16.24 -5.55 5.39
C ILE A 550 -17.19 -6.66 4.93
N VAL A 551 -17.58 -6.65 3.65
CA VAL A 551 -18.46 -7.67 3.09
C VAL A 551 -17.76 -9.03 2.96
N SER A 552 -16.44 -9.08 2.68
CA SER A 552 -15.65 -10.32 2.59
C SER A 552 -15.80 -11.19 3.83
N GLY A 553 -15.71 -10.57 5.01
CA GLY A 553 -15.86 -11.23 6.30
C GLY A 553 -17.26 -11.84 6.48
N CYS A 554 -18.32 -11.10 6.15
CA CYS A 554 -19.70 -11.53 6.30
C CYS A 554 -20.02 -12.82 5.50
N VAL A 555 -19.42 -12.96 4.31
CA VAL A 555 -19.68 -14.08 3.38
C VAL A 555 -18.59 -15.15 3.39
N ALA A 556 -17.69 -15.12 4.37
CA ALA A 556 -16.54 -16.01 4.41
C ALA A 556 -16.92 -17.51 4.43
N GLU A 557 -15.95 -18.32 3.99
CA GLU A 557 -15.99 -19.79 3.86
C GLU A 557 -16.92 -20.40 2.80
N ARG A 558 -17.97 -19.72 2.32
CA ARG A 558 -18.99 -20.34 1.45
C ARG A 558 -19.37 -19.58 0.18
N VAL A 559 -18.87 -18.37 0.00
CA VAL A 559 -19.00 -17.64 -1.28
C VAL A 559 -17.94 -18.13 -2.28
N LYS A 560 -18.29 -18.22 -3.57
CA LYS A 560 -17.28 -18.44 -4.63
C LYS A 560 -16.38 -17.21 -4.77
N SER A 561 -15.06 -17.40 -4.73
CA SER A 561 -14.11 -16.27 -4.71
C SER A 561 -14.16 -15.35 -5.94
N PRO A 562 -14.30 -15.84 -7.19
CA PRO A 562 -14.50 -14.95 -8.35
C PRO A 562 -15.81 -14.17 -8.30
N THR A 563 -16.84 -14.74 -7.67
CA THR A 563 -18.14 -14.08 -7.52
C THR A 563 -18.07 -12.95 -6.50
N TYR A 564 -17.32 -13.16 -5.41
CA TYR A 564 -16.99 -12.08 -4.49
C TYR A 564 -16.19 -10.96 -5.18
N ALA A 565 -15.21 -11.30 -6.03
CA ALA A 565 -14.44 -10.31 -6.78
C ALA A 565 -15.34 -9.44 -7.68
N LEU A 566 -16.33 -10.04 -8.36
CA LEU A 566 -17.32 -9.30 -9.14
C LEU A 566 -18.17 -8.37 -8.28
N PHE A 567 -18.66 -8.85 -7.13
CA PHE A 567 -19.40 -8.02 -6.19
C PHE A 567 -18.54 -6.85 -5.68
N ALA A 568 -17.30 -7.11 -5.27
CA ALA A 568 -16.36 -6.07 -4.82
C ALA A 568 -16.15 -5.01 -5.91
N PHE A 569 -15.98 -5.42 -7.18
CA PHE A 569 -15.92 -4.49 -8.30
C PHE A 569 -17.19 -3.64 -8.42
N CYS A 570 -18.39 -4.24 -8.37
CA CYS A 570 -19.66 -3.50 -8.43
C CYS A 570 -19.81 -2.52 -7.27
N MET A 571 -19.39 -2.92 -6.07
CA MET A 571 -19.46 -2.09 -4.88
C MET A 571 -18.54 -0.88 -4.99
N THR A 572 -17.27 -1.08 -5.34
CA THR A 572 -16.28 0.02 -5.44
C THR A 572 -16.42 0.86 -6.70
N SER A 573 -17.06 0.34 -7.74
CA SER A 573 -17.29 1.03 -9.00
C SER A 573 -18.60 1.82 -9.03
N PHE A 574 -19.63 1.43 -8.25
CA PHE A 574 -20.96 2.06 -8.36
C PHE A 574 -21.71 2.22 -7.04
N ILE A 575 -21.90 1.15 -6.25
CA ILE A 575 -22.78 1.20 -5.06
C ILE A 575 -22.27 2.21 -4.03
N TYR A 576 -21.00 2.05 -3.62
CA TYR A 576 -20.37 2.93 -2.63
C TYR A 576 -20.10 4.34 -3.18
N PRO A 577 -19.52 4.51 -4.40
CA PRO A 577 -19.30 5.84 -4.99
C PRO A 577 -20.51 6.76 -5.07
N VAL A 578 -21.71 6.21 -5.31
CA VAL A 578 -22.92 7.03 -5.41
C VAL A 578 -23.34 7.56 -4.03
N ILE A 579 -23.16 6.78 -2.96
CA ILE A 579 -23.37 7.28 -1.58
C ILE A 579 -22.39 8.43 -1.31
N VAL A 580 -21.12 8.25 -1.67
CA VAL A 580 -20.10 9.30 -1.57
C VAL A 580 -20.51 10.54 -2.37
N ALA A 581 -21.10 10.37 -3.56
CA ALA A 581 -21.57 11.48 -4.37
C ALA A 581 -22.63 12.33 -3.65
N TRP A 582 -23.52 11.70 -2.88
CA TRP A 582 -24.57 12.38 -2.11
C TRP A 582 -24.01 13.14 -0.91
N THR A 583 -22.96 12.59 -0.31
CA THR A 583 -22.37 13.04 0.95
C THR A 583 -21.10 13.83 0.68
N TRP A 584 -19.94 13.21 0.87
CA TRP A 584 -18.58 13.73 0.76
C TRP A 584 -18.24 14.39 -0.58
N GLY A 585 -18.95 14.01 -1.64
CA GLY A 585 -18.84 14.62 -2.96
C GLY A 585 -19.64 15.93 -3.11
N GLY A 586 -20.29 16.44 -2.07
CA GLY A 586 -21.07 17.68 -2.10
C GLY A 586 -22.44 17.55 -2.78
N GLY A 587 -23.09 16.39 -2.63
CA GLY A 587 -24.41 16.14 -3.22
C GLY A 587 -25.58 16.64 -2.38
N TRP A 588 -26.77 16.09 -2.63
CA TRP A 588 -28.01 16.54 -1.98
C TRP A 588 -28.04 16.34 -0.44
N LEU A 589 -27.33 15.34 0.10
CA LEU A 589 -27.25 15.15 1.56
C LEU A 589 -26.34 16.18 2.22
N ALA A 590 -25.36 16.72 1.50
CA ALA A 590 -24.42 17.73 1.98
C ALA A 590 -25.09 19.08 2.33
N SER A 591 -26.38 19.28 2.09
CA SER A 591 -27.06 20.51 2.52
C SER A 591 -28.52 20.25 2.90
N ILE A 592 -28.85 19.00 3.20
CA ILE A 592 -30.21 18.63 3.52
C ILE A 592 -30.69 19.33 4.79
N PHE A 593 -31.92 19.87 4.74
CA PHE A 593 -32.52 20.66 5.83
C PHE A 593 -31.67 21.87 6.26
N ASP A 594 -30.82 22.40 5.37
CA ASP A 594 -29.88 23.51 5.62
C ASP A 594 -28.84 23.26 6.73
N VAL A 595 -28.82 22.05 7.31
CA VAL A 595 -27.83 21.59 8.31
C VAL A 595 -26.84 20.59 7.73
N GLY A 596 -27.29 19.74 6.81
CA GLY A 596 -26.49 18.65 6.24
C GLY A 596 -26.35 17.44 7.18
N TYR A 597 -25.66 16.40 6.69
CA TYR A 597 -25.38 15.18 7.44
C TYR A 597 -24.05 15.30 8.22
N MET A 598 -23.89 14.45 9.24
CA MET A 598 -22.66 14.28 10.00
C MET A 598 -22.10 12.87 9.79
N ASP A 599 -20.99 12.78 9.07
CA ASP A 599 -20.20 11.56 9.02
C ASP A 599 -18.74 11.89 8.74
N PHE A 600 -17.99 12.21 9.81
CA PHE A 600 -16.64 12.75 9.72
C PHE A 600 -15.67 11.85 8.94
N ALA A 601 -15.64 10.56 9.30
CA ALA A 601 -14.77 9.58 8.66
C ALA A 601 -15.51 8.33 8.14
N GLY A 602 -16.84 8.20 8.29
CA GLY A 602 -17.60 7.10 7.68
C GLY A 602 -18.19 6.03 8.62
N SER A 603 -18.79 6.35 9.77
CA SER A 603 -19.65 5.37 10.48
C SER A 603 -20.82 4.95 9.59
N GLY A 604 -21.34 5.87 8.79
CA GLY A 604 -22.38 5.61 7.79
C GLY A 604 -21.80 5.13 6.47
N ILE A 605 -21.05 6.03 5.83
CA ILE A 605 -20.61 5.91 4.44
C ILE A 605 -19.73 4.67 4.22
N VAL A 606 -18.88 4.31 5.19
CA VAL A 606 -18.05 3.09 5.13
C VAL A 606 -18.66 1.95 5.92
N HIS A 607 -18.81 2.11 7.23
CA HIS A 607 -19.11 0.99 8.10
C HIS A 607 -20.57 0.53 7.97
N PHE A 608 -21.54 1.43 8.10
CA PHE A 608 -22.94 1.06 7.96
C PHE A 608 -23.26 0.57 6.54
N CYS A 609 -22.72 1.23 5.51
CA CYS A 609 -22.81 0.79 4.12
C CYS A 609 -22.28 -0.63 3.92
N GLY A 610 -21.03 -0.90 4.34
CA GLY A 610 -20.44 -2.24 4.26
C GLY A 610 -21.20 -3.28 5.09
N GLY A 611 -21.66 -2.91 6.30
CA GLY A 611 -22.44 -3.77 7.17
C GLY A 611 -23.82 -4.13 6.60
N VAL A 612 -24.51 -3.18 5.96
CA VAL A 612 -25.79 -3.42 5.27
C VAL A 612 -25.61 -4.30 4.04
N CYS A 613 -24.59 -4.03 3.21
CA CYS A 613 -24.22 -4.88 2.08
C CYS A 613 -23.89 -6.31 2.54
N GLY A 614 -23.10 -6.42 3.62
CA GLY A 614 -22.71 -7.67 4.25
C GLY A 614 -23.89 -8.46 4.79
N LEU A 615 -24.81 -7.79 5.49
CA LEU A 615 -26.05 -8.38 6.01
C LEU A 615 -26.94 -8.94 4.89
N ALA A 616 -27.09 -8.18 3.79
CA ALA A 616 -27.81 -8.66 2.61
C ALA A 616 -27.14 -9.92 2.02
N GLY A 617 -25.81 -9.88 1.85
CA GLY A 617 -25.03 -11.00 1.32
C GLY A 617 -25.14 -12.26 2.16
N THR A 618 -24.90 -12.18 3.47
CA THR A 618 -24.95 -13.35 4.36
C THR A 618 -26.35 -13.94 4.48
N THR A 619 -27.39 -13.10 4.48
CA THR A 619 -28.79 -13.55 4.52
C THR A 619 -29.17 -14.32 3.26
N ILE A 620 -28.80 -13.82 2.07
CA ILE A 620 -29.11 -14.47 0.79
C ILE A 620 -28.29 -15.76 0.59
N LEU A 621 -27.03 -15.73 1.04
CA LEU A 621 -26.10 -16.84 0.97
C LEU A 621 -26.51 -18.00 1.90
N GLY A 622 -27.14 -17.67 3.03
CA GLY A 622 -27.54 -18.63 4.06
C GLY A 622 -26.37 -19.09 4.94
N PRO A 623 -26.65 -19.89 5.99
CA PRO A 623 -25.62 -20.26 6.96
C PRO A 623 -24.65 -21.32 6.48
N ARG A 624 -23.45 -21.37 7.06
CA ARG A 624 -22.50 -22.48 6.88
C ARG A 624 -23.15 -23.78 7.38
N GLN A 625 -22.89 -24.88 6.69
CA GLN A 625 -23.47 -26.18 7.03
C GLN A 625 -23.08 -26.61 8.45
N GLY A 626 -24.06 -26.92 9.29
CA GLY A 626 -23.83 -27.36 10.67
C GLY A 626 -23.60 -26.22 11.67
N ARG A 627 -23.61 -24.95 11.26
CA ARG A 627 -23.29 -23.79 12.12
C ARG A 627 -24.15 -23.69 13.38
N PHE A 628 -25.43 -24.02 13.27
CA PHE A 628 -26.38 -23.89 14.38
C PHE A 628 -26.69 -25.23 15.04
N GLU A 629 -26.29 -26.33 14.42
CA GLU A 629 -26.39 -27.69 14.94
C GLU A 629 -25.17 -28.05 15.81
N ASN A 630 -23.96 -27.74 15.35
CA ASN A 630 -22.67 -28.04 15.99
C ASN A 630 -21.81 -26.77 16.12
N PRO A 631 -22.21 -25.79 16.96
CA PRO A 631 -21.53 -24.50 17.05
C PRO A 631 -20.04 -24.58 17.45
N GLU A 632 -19.64 -25.63 18.17
CA GLU A 632 -18.26 -25.89 18.58
C GLU A 632 -17.29 -26.16 17.40
N GLU A 633 -17.79 -26.61 16.25
CA GLU A 633 -16.97 -26.79 15.04
C GLU A 633 -16.57 -25.46 14.38
N PHE A 634 -17.14 -24.34 14.85
CA PHE A 634 -16.97 -23.00 14.29
C PHE A 634 -16.21 -22.05 15.23
N GLU A 635 -15.48 -22.60 16.20
CA GLU A 635 -14.55 -21.83 17.01
C GLU A 635 -13.41 -21.25 16.15
N TYR A 636 -12.86 -20.13 16.61
CA TYR A 636 -11.75 -19.44 15.95
C TYR A 636 -10.53 -20.33 15.83
N HIS A 637 -9.95 -20.46 14.62
CA HIS A 637 -8.79 -21.35 14.45
C HIS A 637 -7.48 -20.72 14.92
N ASN A 638 -7.39 -19.39 14.98
CA ASN A 638 -6.14 -18.69 15.31
C ASN A 638 -6.39 -17.33 16.00
N ILE A 639 -6.52 -17.35 17.33
CA ILE A 639 -6.70 -16.16 18.16
C ILE A 639 -5.54 -15.14 18.01
N PRO A 640 -4.25 -15.54 17.95
CA PRO A 640 -3.17 -14.60 17.67
C PRO A 640 -3.37 -13.78 16.38
N LEU A 641 -3.88 -14.38 15.30
CA LEU A 641 -4.21 -13.63 14.08
C LEU A 641 -5.36 -12.65 14.30
N ILE A 642 -6.39 -13.01 15.08
CA ILE A 642 -7.49 -12.08 15.44
C ILE A 642 -6.94 -10.86 16.19
N VAL A 643 -6.06 -11.09 17.17
CA VAL A 643 -5.46 -10.03 17.99
C VAL A 643 -4.54 -9.15 17.15
N LEU A 644 -3.65 -9.73 16.34
CA LEU A 644 -2.78 -8.97 15.43
C LEU A 644 -3.59 -8.19 14.40
N GLY A 645 -4.67 -8.79 13.86
CA GLY A 645 -5.64 -8.13 13.00
C GLY A 645 -6.27 -6.91 13.64
N THR A 646 -6.74 -7.06 14.88
CA THR A 646 -7.34 -5.98 15.66
C THR A 646 -6.35 -4.83 15.90
N PHE A 647 -5.11 -5.14 16.27
CA PHE A 647 -4.09 -4.11 16.46
C PHE A 647 -3.70 -3.40 15.16
N ALA A 648 -3.57 -4.14 14.05
CA ALA A 648 -3.32 -3.54 12.74
C ALA A 648 -4.47 -2.65 12.29
N LEU A 649 -5.73 -3.04 12.53
CA LEU A 649 -6.91 -2.23 12.26
C LEU A 649 -6.94 -0.97 13.14
N TRP A 650 -6.65 -1.07 14.45
CA TRP A 650 -6.57 0.11 15.32
C TRP A 650 -5.45 1.05 14.88
N PHE A 651 -4.26 0.52 14.59
CA PHE A 651 -3.15 1.31 14.07
C PHE A 651 -3.52 2.03 12.77
N GLY A 652 -4.12 1.32 11.81
CA GLY A 652 -4.60 1.90 10.56
C GLY A 652 -5.73 2.91 10.76
N TRP A 653 -6.52 2.79 11.82
CA TRP A 653 -7.59 3.72 12.17
C TRP A 653 -7.08 5.14 12.49
N TYR A 654 -5.82 5.28 12.89
CA TYR A 654 -5.20 6.61 13.02
C TYR A 654 -4.96 7.28 11.65
N GLY A 655 -4.84 6.50 10.58
CA GLY A 655 -4.91 7.02 9.21
C GLY A 655 -6.34 7.31 8.76
N PHE A 656 -7.31 6.58 9.29
CA PHE A 656 -8.71 6.67 8.92
C PHE A 656 -9.40 7.89 9.55
N ASN A 657 -9.47 7.94 10.89
CA ASN A 657 -10.18 9.00 11.61
C ASN A 657 -9.35 10.31 11.63
N PRO A 658 -8.17 10.40 12.26
CA PRO A 658 -7.34 11.61 12.20
C PRO A 658 -6.98 12.04 10.79
N GLY A 659 -6.79 11.11 9.85
CA GLY A 659 -6.55 11.47 8.46
C GLY A 659 -7.71 12.20 7.80
N SER A 660 -8.93 11.99 8.27
CA SER A 660 -10.12 12.69 7.78
C SER A 660 -10.20 14.16 8.20
N THR A 661 -9.23 14.68 8.98
CA THR A 661 -9.04 16.13 9.08
C THR A 661 -8.54 16.76 7.79
N LEU A 662 -7.95 15.95 6.89
CA LEU A 662 -7.39 16.32 5.58
C LEU A 662 -6.27 17.37 5.63
N SER A 663 -5.88 17.83 6.82
CA SER A 663 -4.99 18.96 7.02
C SER A 663 -4.40 18.96 8.44
N MET A 664 -3.14 19.35 8.55
CA MET A 664 -2.42 19.58 9.82
C MET A 664 -1.46 20.78 9.70
N HIS A 665 -1.81 21.76 8.87
CA HIS A 665 -0.87 22.82 8.49
C HIS A 665 -0.76 24.00 9.45
N ASP A 666 -1.72 24.12 10.34
CA ASP A 666 -1.77 25.15 11.36
C ASP A 666 -2.10 24.51 12.71
N LYS A 667 -2.04 25.33 13.77
CA LYS A 667 -2.31 24.88 15.14
C LYS A 667 -3.71 24.30 15.29
N ASP A 668 -4.70 24.85 14.60
CA ASP A 668 -6.11 24.53 14.80
C ASP A 668 -6.45 23.19 14.12
N THR A 669 -6.03 23.00 12.87
CA THR A 669 -6.13 21.72 12.14
C THR A 669 -5.31 20.61 12.81
N GLY A 670 -4.14 20.94 13.37
CA GLY A 670 -3.35 20.00 14.18
C GLY A 670 -4.03 19.61 15.48
N ALA A 671 -4.65 20.57 16.19
CA ALA A 671 -5.39 20.32 17.43
C ALA A 671 -6.63 19.44 17.18
N LEU A 672 -7.36 19.68 16.08
CA LEU A 672 -8.46 18.81 15.66
C LEU A 672 -7.98 17.37 15.47
N ALA A 673 -6.91 17.16 14.71
CA ALA A 673 -6.44 15.82 14.42
C ALA A 673 -5.99 15.09 15.71
N ALA A 674 -5.41 15.82 16.67
CA ALA A 674 -5.09 15.29 17.99
C ALA A 674 -6.35 14.90 18.80
N GLN A 675 -7.40 15.73 18.78
CA GLN A 675 -8.68 15.39 19.40
C GLN A 675 -9.32 14.17 18.74
N VAL A 676 -9.35 14.11 17.42
CA VAL A 676 -9.88 12.97 16.66
C VAL A 676 -9.13 11.68 17.03
N ALA A 677 -7.80 11.73 17.15
CA ALA A 677 -7.00 10.61 17.61
C ALA A 677 -7.39 10.20 19.03
N MET A 678 -7.52 11.14 19.96
CA MET A 678 -7.91 10.87 21.35
C MET A 678 -9.30 10.23 21.45
N ASN A 679 -10.29 10.78 20.74
CA ASN A 679 -11.65 10.25 20.68
C ASN A 679 -11.69 8.82 20.11
N THR A 680 -10.89 8.58 19.05
CA THR A 680 -10.73 7.26 18.44
C THR A 680 -10.21 6.24 19.45
N THR A 681 -9.17 6.58 20.21
CA THR A 681 -8.58 5.69 21.23
C THR A 681 -9.53 5.47 22.41
N LEU A 682 -10.17 6.51 22.93
CA LEU A 682 -11.05 6.43 24.10
C LEU A 682 -12.29 5.59 23.83
N SER A 683 -12.93 5.78 22.67
CA SER A 683 -14.12 4.99 22.29
C SER A 683 -13.76 3.50 22.11
N ALA A 684 -12.65 3.21 21.42
CA ALA A 684 -12.16 1.85 21.20
C ALA A 684 -11.88 1.11 22.52
N ALA A 685 -11.13 1.74 23.42
CA ALA A 685 -10.79 1.17 24.72
C ALA A 685 -12.04 0.94 25.57
N THR A 686 -12.94 1.92 25.62
CA THR A 686 -14.16 1.84 26.43
C THR A 686 -15.09 0.75 25.91
N CYS A 687 -15.34 0.69 24.61
CA CYS A 687 -16.20 -0.33 24.01
C CYS A 687 -15.60 -1.74 24.17
N GLY A 688 -14.28 -1.90 23.94
CA GLY A 688 -13.57 -3.15 24.16
C GLY A 688 -13.75 -3.71 25.57
N ILE A 689 -13.47 -2.88 26.58
CA ILE A 689 -13.66 -3.27 27.99
C ILE A 689 -15.13 -3.55 28.28
N SER A 690 -16.05 -2.73 27.76
CA SER A 690 -17.49 -2.88 28.01
C SER A 690 -18.03 -4.19 27.44
N VAL A 691 -17.68 -4.55 26.20
CA VAL A 691 -18.05 -5.83 25.59
C VAL A 691 -17.41 -6.99 26.33
N PHE A 692 -16.13 -6.90 26.67
CA PHE A 692 -15.44 -7.94 27.44
C PHE A 692 -16.13 -8.21 28.78
N MET A 693 -16.46 -7.15 29.53
CA MET A 693 -17.16 -7.26 30.81
C MET A 693 -18.58 -7.77 30.64
N LEU A 694 -19.33 -7.25 29.65
CA LEU A 694 -20.70 -7.70 29.37
C LEU A 694 -20.72 -9.19 29.01
N LYS A 695 -19.82 -9.64 28.14
CA LYS A 695 -19.68 -11.05 27.75
C LYS A 695 -19.27 -11.91 28.94
N PHE A 696 -18.34 -11.45 29.77
CA PHE A 696 -17.96 -12.13 31.00
C PHE A 696 -19.14 -12.26 31.98
N LEU A 697 -19.95 -11.22 32.15
CA LEU A 697 -21.12 -11.27 33.02
C LEU A 697 -22.19 -12.24 32.52
N LEU A 698 -22.39 -12.33 31.19
CA LEU A 698 -23.37 -13.21 30.54
C LEU A 698 -22.91 -14.67 30.49
N VAL A 699 -21.64 -14.93 30.16
CA VAL A 699 -21.11 -16.29 29.88
C VAL A 699 -20.25 -16.85 31.01
N ARG A 700 -19.72 -15.99 31.91
CA ARG A 700 -18.79 -16.34 32.99
C ARG A 700 -17.46 -16.95 32.51
N LYS A 701 -17.02 -16.59 31.30
CA LYS A 701 -15.73 -16.97 30.70
C LYS A 701 -15.08 -15.76 30.03
N TYR A 702 -13.76 -15.75 29.97
CA TYR A 702 -13.01 -14.74 29.23
C TYR A 702 -13.03 -15.06 27.73
N ASP A 703 -13.41 -14.07 26.93
CA ASP A 703 -13.56 -14.19 25.48
C ASP A 703 -12.72 -13.10 24.81
N VAL A 704 -11.57 -13.51 24.24
CA VAL A 704 -10.63 -12.60 23.57
C VAL A 704 -11.21 -12.08 22.26
N GLY A 705 -11.97 -12.90 21.53
CA GLY A 705 -12.61 -12.47 20.28
C GLY A 705 -13.68 -11.42 20.53
N ALA A 706 -14.48 -11.57 21.60
CA ALA A 706 -15.44 -10.55 22.02
C ALA A 706 -14.75 -9.23 22.40
N LEU A 707 -13.61 -9.27 23.11
CA LEU A 707 -12.82 -8.07 23.38
C LEU A 707 -12.35 -7.40 22.08
N CYS A 708 -11.80 -8.17 21.14
CA CYS A 708 -11.37 -7.69 19.83
C CYS A 708 -12.53 -7.03 19.05
N ASN A 709 -13.67 -7.70 18.92
CA ASN A 709 -14.86 -7.14 18.27
C ASN A 709 -15.42 -5.92 19.02
N GLY A 710 -15.30 -5.88 20.35
CA GLY A 710 -15.65 -4.70 21.15
C GLY A 710 -14.77 -3.51 20.86
N ILE A 711 -13.45 -3.70 20.74
CA ILE A 711 -12.50 -2.64 20.33
C ILE A 711 -12.90 -2.10 18.96
N LEU A 712 -13.11 -2.98 17.98
CA LEU A 712 -13.51 -2.60 16.62
C LEU A 712 -14.87 -1.88 16.61
N SER A 713 -15.82 -2.33 17.43
CA SER A 713 -17.14 -1.69 17.57
C SER A 713 -17.05 -0.26 18.12
N GLY A 714 -16.13 -0.01 19.06
CA GLY A 714 -15.87 1.33 19.58
C GLY A 714 -15.23 2.24 18.54
N LEU A 715 -14.27 1.71 17.78
CA LEU A 715 -13.67 2.42 16.64
C LEU A 715 -14.73 2.81 15.62
N VAL A 716 -15.61 1.88 15.22
CA VAL A 716 -16.74 2.16 14.30
C VAL A 716 -17.72 3.19 14.86
N SER A 717 -18.08 3.08 16.14
CA SER A 717 -19.10 3.93 16.77
C SER A 717 -18.70 5.40 16.80
N ILE A 718 -17.41 5.71 16.94
CA ILE A 718 -16.94 7.09 17.02
C ILE A 718 -16.61 7.70 15.66
N THR A 719 -16.44 6.89 14.60
CA THR A 719 -15.99 7.35 13.28
C THR A 719 -16.76 8.56 12.72
N ALA A 720 -18.09 8.62 12.86
CA ALA A 720 -18.90 9.75 12.39
C ALA A 720 -18.76 11.01 13.24
N GLY A 721 -18.60 10.86 14.56
CA GLY A 721 -18.55 11.96 15.53
C GLY A 721 -17.14 12.33 15.99
N CYS A 722 -16.09 11.67 15.50
CA CYS A 722 -14.76 11.75 16.09
C CYS A 722 -14.16 13.17 16.07
N GLY A 723 -14.55 14.03 15.13
CA GLY A 723 -14.15 15.44 15.06
C GLY A 723 -15.07 16.43 15.76
N ASN A 724 -16.31 16.05 16.08
CA ASN A 724 -17.36 16.96 16.56
C ASN A 724 -17.91 16.56 17.95
N MET A 725 -17.28 15.60 18.61
CA MET A 725 -17.61 15.19 19.97
C MET A 725 -16.46 15.53 20.92
N GLU A 726 -16.80 15.86 22.17
CA GLU A 726 -15.83 15.90 23.25
C GLU A 726 -15.38 14.49 23.68
N CYS A 727 -14.22 14.41 24.35
CA CYS A 727 -13.66 13.15 24.81
C CYS A 727 -14.57 12.37 25.78
N GLY A 728 -15.36 13.05 26.61
CA GLY A 728 -16.36 12.41 27.48
C GLY A 728 -17.47 11.72 26.67
N SER A 729 -17.99 12.42 25.67
CA SER A 729 -18.99 11.89 24.74
C SER A 729 -18.43 10.74 23.88
N ALA A 730 -17.14 10.74 23.55
CA ALA A 730 -16.49 9.62 22.87
C ALA A 730 -16.45 8.35 23.74
N VAL A 731 -16.17 8.49 25.05
CA VAL A 731 -16.25 7.39 26.02
C VAL A 731 -17.67 6.83 26.09
N LEU A 732 -18.67 7.71 26.20
CA LEU A 732 -20.08 7.31 26.25
C LEU A 732 -20.53 6.63 24.96
N THR A 733 -20.11 7.14 23.80
CA THR A 733 -20.38 6.55 22.48
C THR A 733 -19.83 5.14 22.37
N GLY A 734 -18.60 4.90 22.83
CA GLY A 734 -18.00 3.57 22.89
C GLY A 734 -18.72 2.65 23.88
N PHE A 735 -19.05 3.13 25.07
CA PHE A 735 -19.80 2.37 26.08
C PHE A 735 -21.17 1.90 25.56
N ILE A 736 -21.94 2.81 24.95
CA ILE A 736 -23.26 2.47 24.38
C ILE A 736 -23.10 1.56 23.14
N GLY A 737 -22.06 1.79 22.34
CA GLY A 737 -21.72 0.94 21.19
C GLY A 737 -21.56 -0.54 21.55
N ALA A 738 -21.07 -0.85 22.76
CA ALA A 738 -20.97 -2.22 23.25
C ALA A 738 -22.33 -2.93 23.32
N PHE A 739 -23.40 -2.22 23.69
CA PHE A 739 -24.75 -2.78 23.75
C PHE A 739 -25.35 -2.98 22.36
N PHE A 740 -25.11 -2.04 21.43
CA PHE A 740 -25.53 -2.21 20.03
C PHE A 740 -24.84 -3.41 19.38
N TYR A 741 -23.52 -3.54 19.54
CA TYR A 741 -22.77 -4.71 19.10
C TYR A 741 -23.35 -6.00 19.70
N GLN A 742 -23.47 -6.06 21.03
CA GLN A 742 -23.87 -7.28 21.71
C GLN A 742 -25.30 -7.70 21.35
N ALA A 743 -26.23 -6.73 21.26
CA ALA A 743 -27.61 -6.96 20.86
C ALA A 743 -27.70 -7.46 19.41
N ALA A 744 -26.96 -6.84 18.48
CA ALA A 744 -26.94 -7.25 17.09
C ALA A 744 -26.33 -8.65 16.89
N SER A 745 -25.19 -8.95 17.51
CA SER A 745 -24.57 -10.28 17.48
C SER A 745 -25.54 -11.36 17.98
N MET A 746 -26.21 -11.11 19.12
CA MET A 746 -27.23 -12.04 19.65
C MET A 746 -28.45 -12.17 18.73
N LEU A 747 -28.89 -11.09 18.09
CA LEU A 747 -30.01 -11.09 17.17
C LEU A 747 -29.71 -11.91 15.91
N LEU A 748 -28.51 -11.74 15.32
CA LEU A 748 -28.09 -12.52 14.14
C LEU A 748 -28.08 -14.02 14.44
N VAL A 749 -27.50 -14.42 15.59
CA VAL A 749 -27.52 -15.82 16.04
C VAL A 749 -28.95 -16.31 16.25
N LYS A 750 -29.82 -15.52 16.90
CA LYS A 750 -31.23 -15.87 17.12
C LYS A 750 -32.00 -16.04 15.82
N MET A 751 -31.73 -15.21 14.82
CA MET A 751 -32.32 -15.27 13.48
C MET A 751 -31.69 -16.34 12.58
N LYS A 752 -30.71 -17.09 13.08
CA LYS A 752 -29.92 -18.06 12.31
C LYS A 752 -29.25 -17.44 11.08
N ILE A 753 -28.79 -16.19 11.20
CA ILE A 753 -27.95 -15.51 10.22
C ILE A 753 -26.49 -15.74 10.63
N ASP A 754 -25.70 -16.31 9.72
CA ASP A 754 -24.32 -16.71 9.98
C ASP A 754 -23.32 -15.71 9.41
N ASP A 755 -22.90 -14.77 10.24
CA ASP A 755 -21.80 -13.85 9.96
C ASP A 755 -20.51 -14.37 10.64
N PRO A 756 -19.52 -14.89 9.89
CA PRO A 756 -18.33 -15.54 10.46
C PRO A 756 -17.48 -14.66 11.38
N VAL A 757 -17.49 -13.34 11.17
CA VAL A 757 -16.62 -12.39 11.89
C VAL A 757 -17.42 -11.39 12.71
N ASP A 758 -18.76 -11.52 12.78
CA ASP A 758 -19.68 -10.53 13.33
C ASP A 758 -19.58 -9.15 12.61
N ALA A 759 -19.16 -9.10 11.35
CA ALA A 759 -18.92 -7.84 10.63
C ALA A 759 -20.19 -6.99 10.50
N SER A 760 -21.35 -7.61 10.28
CA SER A 760 -22.65 -6.92 10.24
C SER A 760 -23.03 -6.32 11.60
N ALA A 761 -22.64 -6.96 12.71
CA ALA A 761 -22.86 -6.41 14.05
C ALA A 761 -21.88 -5.26 14.35
N VAL A 762 -20.58 -5.48 14.11
CA VAL A 762 -19.52 -4.48 14.34
C VAL A 762 -19.69 -3.26 13.45
N HIS A 763 -19.98 -3.43 12.16
CA HIS A 763 -20.04 -2.32 11.20
C HIS A 763 -21.46 -1.83 10.95
N GLY A 764 -22.44 -2.73 10.84
CA GLY A 764 -23.84 -2.36 10.62
C GLY A 764 -24.45 -1.73 11.86
N ALA A 765 -24.53 -2.46 12.99
CA ALA A 765 -25.21 -1.95 14.17
C ALA A 765 -24.45 -0.78 14.83
N CYS A 766 -23.13 -0.87 14.97
CA CYS A 766 -22.34 0.22 15.56
C CYS A 766 -22.15 1.38 14.59
N GLY A 767 -22.18 1.16 13.27
CA GLY A 767 -22.18 2.24 12.28
C GLY A 767 -23.48 3.04 12.32
N PHE A 768 -24.62 2.34 12.43
CA PHE A 768 -25.92 2.96 12.70
C PHE A 768 -25.90 3.77 14.00
N TRP A 769 -25.40 3.17 15.10
CA TRP A 769 -25.27 3.88 16.37
C TRP A 769 -24.36 5.10 16.26
N GLY A 770 -23.22 5.00 15.58
CA GLY A 770 -22.30 6.11 15.39
C GLY A 770 -22.92 7.30 14.66
N LEU A 771 -23.75 7.06 13.65
CA LEU A 771 -24.50 8.12 12.97
C LEU A 771 -25.51 8.82 13.90
N ILE A 772 -26.22 8.06 14.71
CA ILE A 772 -27.14 8.62 15.70
C ILE A 772 -26.36 9.40 16.75
N ALA A 773 -25.33 8.80 17.35
CA ALA A 773 -24.49 9.41 18.37
C ALA A 773 -23.89 10.73 17.89
N ALA A 774 -23.41 10.80 16.64
CA ALA A 774 -22.91 12.03 16.03
C ALA A 774 -23.95 13.17 16.08
N GLY A 775 -25.21 12.87 15.80
CA GLY A 775 -26.30 13.85 15.92
C GLY A 775 -26.72 14.19 17.35
N LEU A 776 -26.58 13.26 18.30
CA LEU A 776 -26.99 13.47 19.69
C LEU A 776 -25.95 14.27 20.50
N PHE A 777 -24.67 14.00 20.26
CA PHE A 777 -23.55 14.52 21.05
C PHE A 777 -22.71 15.57 20.31
N ASP A 778 -23.25 16.16 19.23
CA ASP A 778 -22.62 17.31 18.59
C ASP A 778 -22.62 18.51 19.56
N TRP A 779 -21.43 19.00 19.87
CA TRP A 779 -21.20 20.04 20.88
C TRP A 779 -21.48 21.48 20.43
N GLY A 780 -21.83 21.74 19.16
CA GLY A 780 -22.03 23.11 18.69
C GLY A 780 -20.72 23.92 18.69
N LYS A 781 -20.69 25.13 19.28
CA LYS A 781 -19.55 26.07 19.21
C LYS A 781 -18.36 25.71 20.15
N GLY A 782 -17.19 25.41 19.55
CA GLY A 782 -15.81 25.39 20.08
C GLY A 782 -14.77 24.84 19.06
N PHE A 783 -13.56 25.43 18.98
CA PHE A 783 -12.60 25.32 17.84
C PHE A 783 -13.31 25.32 16.46
N ASP A 784 -14.15 26.33 16.33
CA ASP A 784 -15.39 26.38 15.57
C ASP A 784 -15.24 26.18 14.06
N HIS A 785 -15.77 25.06 13.55
CA HIS A 785 -15.99 24.69 12.14
C HIS A 785 -15.14 23.57 11.53
N TYR A 786 -14.63 22.63 12.32
CA TYR A 786 -14.15 21.36 11.78
C TYR A 786 -15.26 20.33 11.72
N HIS A 787 -16.14 20.55 10.78
CA HIS A 787 -17.17 19.62 10.42
C HIS A 787 -16.63 18.77 9.27
N GLY A 788 -16.96 17.48 9.24
CA GLY A 788 -16.51 16.55 8.20
C GLY A 788 -16.73 17.07 6.77
N TRP A 789 -16.21 16.33 5.81
CA TRP A 789 -16.12 16.82 4.44
C TRP A 789 -17.46 17.25 3.82
N SER A 790 -17.42 18.43 3.18
CA SER A 790 -18.49 19.06 2.38
C SER A 790 -19.90 18.92 2.96
N GLY A 791 -20.35 20.01 3.58
CA GLY A 791 -21.79 20.21 3.75
C GLY A 791 -22.35 19.90 5.12
N PHE A 792 -21.73 20.44 6.16
CA PHE A 792 -22.38 20.56 7.45
C PHE A 792 -22.24 21.99 7.98
N SER A 793 -23.39 22.59 8.29
CA SER A 793 -23.47 23.80 9.11
C SER A 793 -23.91 23.37 10.50
N CYS A 794 -23.34 23.98 11.55
CA CYS A 794 -23.78 23.71 12.91
C CYS A 794 -25.31 23.88 13.03
N MET A 795 -25.95 23.09 13.90
CA MET A 795 -27.38 23.20 14.12
C MET A 795 -27.70 24.59 14.69
N ALA A 796 -28.39 25.44 13.94
CA ALA A 796 -28.74 26.78 14.40
C ALA A 796 -30.03 26.75 15.27
N GLY A 797 -30.02 27.47 16.39
CA GLY A 797 -31.19 27.77 17.19
C GLY A 797 -32.09 28.80 16.50
N GLU A 798 -33.24 29.09 17.11
CA GLU A 798 -34.18 30.12 16.62
C GLU A 798 -33.54 31.52 16.57
N ASP A 799 -32.46 31.74 17.32
CA ASP A 799 -31.64 32.94 17.37
C ASP A 799 -30.49 32.96 16.34
N GLY A 800 -30.37 31.92 15.51
CA GLY A 800 -29.30 31.76 14.53
C GLY A 800 -27.94 31.37 15.13
N GLN A 801 -27.85 31.05 16.42
CA GLN A 801 -26.61 30.59 17.06
C GLN A 801 -26.49 29.07 17.00
N CYS A 802 -25.27 28.53 16.89
CA CYS A 802 -25.07 27.08 16.97
C CYS A 802 -25.53 26.54 18.33
N LEU A 803 -26.39 25.53 18.31
CA LEU A 803 -26.85 24.78 19.47
C LEU A 803 -25.77 23.80 19.93
N SER A 804 -25.62 23.66 21.24
CA SER A 804 -24.91 22.53 21.85
C SER A 804 -25.88 21.37 22.08
N GLY A 805 -25.62 20.20 21.51
CA GLY A 805 -26.43 19.01 21.66
C GLY A 805 -27.59 18.90 20.67
N LEU A 806 -28.51 17.98 20.98
CA LEU A 806 -29.54 17.43 20.10
C LEU A 806 -30.45 18.49 19.43
N GLY A 807 -30.21 18.76 18.15
CA GLY A 807 -31.12 19.52 17.28
C GLY A 807 -31.93 18.60 16.36
N GLY A 808 -33.25 18.84 16.26
CA GLY A 808 -34.17 17.98 15.50
C GLY A 808 -33.82 17.85 14.02
N ALA A 809 -33.33 18.93 13.39
CA ALA A 809 -32.91 18.92 11.98
C ALA A 809 -31.66 18.06 11.75
N GLY A 810 -30.65 18.13 12.63
CA GLY A 810 -29.44 17.32 12.52
C GLY A 810 -29.74 15.83 12.70
N VAL A 811 -30.56 15.47 13.70
CA VAL A 811 -31.03 14.08 13.88
C VAL A 811 -31.84 13.61 12.67
N ALA A 812 -32.72 14.46 12.11
CA ALA A 812 -33.46 14.13 10.90
C ALA A 812 -32.54 13.88 9.69
N ALA A 813 -31.49 14.70 9.50
CA ALA A 813 -30.50 14.49 8.44
C ALA A 813 -29.78 13.13 8.58
N GLN A 814 -29.39 12.75 9.81
CA GLN A 814 -28.78 11.44 10.08
C GLN A 814 -29.73 10.28 9.75
N LEU A 815 -31.00 10.41 10.11
CA LEU A 815 -32.01 9.39 9.78
C LEU A 815 -32.24 9.27 8.27
N VAL A 816 -32.25 10.40 7.54
CA VAL A 816 -32.35 10.37 6.07
C VAL A 816 -31.12 9.70 5.46
N LEU A 817 -29.90 9.98 5.96
CA LEU A 817 -28.69 9.30 5.53
C LEU A 817 -28.77 7.78 5.75
N ILE A 818 -29.20 7.34 6.94
CA ILE A 818 -29.41 5.92 7.26
C ILE A 818 -30.38 5.27 6.27
N VAL A 819 -31.53 5.89 6.05
CA VAL A 819 -32.55 5.38 5.12
C VAL A 819 -32.03 5.35 3.69
N ALA A 820 -31.31 6.38 3.25
CA ALA A 820 -30.72 6.44 1.91
C ALA A 820 -29.68 5.32 1.69
N ILE A 821 -28.79 5.07 2.67
CA ILE A 821 -27.82 3.97 2.61
C ILE A 821 -28.54 2.63 2.55
N VAL A 822 -29.53 2.37 3.40
CA VAL A 822 -30.30 1.11 3.38
C VAL A 822 -31.03 0.93 2.05
N ALA A 823 -31.71 1.97 1.58
CA ALA A 823 -32.47 1.94 0.34
C ALA A 823 -31.58 1.72 -0.88
N TRP A 824 -30.36 2.26 -0.89
CA TRP A 824 -29.44 2.13 -2.02
C TRP A 824 -28.53 0.92 -1.92
N ALA A 825 -27.64 0.90 -0.93
CA ALA A 825 -26.66 -0.15 -0.76
C ALA A 825 -27.32 -1.48 -0.42
N GLY A 826 -28.34 -1.47 0.44
CA GLY A 826 -29.11 -2.67 0.79
C GLY A 826 -29.85 -3.27 -0.39
N SER A 827 -30.58 -2.45 -1.17
CA SER A 827 -31.35 -2.96 -2.32
C SER A 827 -30.46 -3.41 -3.47
N LEU A 828 -29.42 -2.64 -3.84
CA LEU A 828 -28.52 -3.00 -4.93
C LEU A 828 -27.65 -4.20 -4.58
N SER A 829 -27.23 -4.34 -3.32
CA SER A 829 -26.51 -5.53 -2.86
C SER A 829 -27.44 -6.74 -2.86
N THR A 830 -28.68 -6.58 -2.38
CA THR A 830 -29.69 -7.65 -2.45
C THR A 830 -29.91 -8.10 -3.89
N LEU A 831 -30.08 -7.15 -4.83
CA LEU A 831 -30.21 -7.45 -6.25
C LEU A 831 -28.97 -8.16 -6.79
N ALA A 832 -27.77 -7.66 -6.51
CA ALA A 832 -26.51 -8.25 -6.97
C ALA A 832 -26.37 -9.70 -6.47
N PHE A 833 -26.56 -9.94 -5.17
CA PHE A 833 -26.48 -11.27 -4.57
C PHE A 833 -27.60 -12.21 -5.08
N LEU A 834 -28.82 -11.72 -5.29
CA LEU A 834 -29.90 -12.51 -5.89
C LEU A 834 -29.57 -12.90 -7.34
N CYS A 835 -29.08 -11.98 -8.16
CA CYS A 835 -28.64 -12.27 -9.53
C CYS A 835 -27.55 -13.35 -9.53
N LEU A 836 -26.56 -13.23 -8.64
CA LEU A 836 -25.49 -14.23 -8.48
C LEU A 836 -26.02 -15.58 -7.99
N LYS A 837 -27.03 -15.58 -7.10
CA LYS A 837 -27.68 -16.80 -6.60
C LYS A 837 -28.48 -17.50 -7.68
N PHE A 838 -29.34 -16.78 -8.40
CA PHE A 838 -30.15 -17.35 -9.48
C PHE A 838 -29.31 -17.82 -10.67
N SER A 839 -28.13 -17.23 -10.87
CA SER A 839 -27.16 -17.69 -11.87
C SER A 839 -26.35 -18.93 -11.43
N GLY A 840 -26.53 -19.42 -10.19
CA GLY A 840 -25.75 -20.53 -9.64
C GLY A 840 -24.29 -20.20 -9.34
N LEU A 841 -23.93 -18.92 -9.27
CA LEU A 841 -22.56 -18.44 -9.10
C LEU A 841 -22.24 -18.09 -7.63
N LEU A 842 -23.24 -17.83 -6.80
CA LEU A 842 -23.01 -17.28 -5.46
C LEU A 842 -22.29 -18.24 -4.48
N ARG A 843 -22.88 -19.41 -4.21
CA ARG A 843 -22.45 -20.32 -3.15
C ARG A 843 -21.68 -21.51 -3.71
N ILE A 844 -20.66 -21.96 -2.98
CA ILE A 844 -19.98 -23.24 -3.27
C ILE A 844 -20.93 -24.43 -3.03
N ASP A 845 -20.59 -25.58 -3.61
CA ASP A 845 -21.32 -26.82 -3.37
C ASP A 845 -21.01 -27.43 -1.98
N ASP A 846 -21.92 -28.27 -1.52
CA ASP A 846 -21.88 -28.90 -0.20
C ASP A 846 -20.61 -29.73 0.04
N HIS A 847 -20.12 -30.42 -1.00
CA HIS A 847 -18.90 -31.23 -0.88
C HIS A 847 -17.69 -30.32 -0.67
N THR A 848 -17.55 -29.25 -1.46
CA THR A 848 -16.48 -28.25 -1.31
C THR A 848 -16.50 -27.58 0.05
N GLU A 849 -17.68 -27.20 0.56
CA GLU A 849 -17.80 -26.59 1.89
C GLU A 849 -17.38 -27.56 3.01
N LYS A 850 -17.69 -28.85 2.86
CA LYS A 850 -17.30 -29.89 3.82
C LYS A 850 -15.79 -30.11 3.87
N ILE A 851 -15.15 -30.31 2.71
CA ILE A 851 -13.69 -30.55 2.66
C ILE A 851 -12.86 -29.30 2.92
N GLY A 852 -13.42 -28.11 2.65
CA GLY A 852 -12.74 -26.82 2.71
C GLY A 852 -12.35 -26.31 1.32
N TYR A 853 -12.53 -25.01 1.11
CA TYR A 853 -12.26 -24.35 -0.17
C TYR A 853 -10.78 -24.50 -0.56
N ASP A 854 -9.87 -24.41 0.42
CA ASP A 854 -8.43 -24.52 0.18
C ASP A 854 -8.08 -25.86 -0.47
N MET A 855 -8.61 -26.96 0.07
CA MET A 855 -8.35 -28.31 -0.43
C MET A 855 -8.89 -28.53 -1.84
N HIS A 856 -10.05 -27.94 -2.16
CA HIS A 856 -10.70 -28.13 -3.45
C HIS A 856 -10.06 -27.30 -4.57
N SER A 857 -9.78 -26.02 -4.30
CA SER A 857 -9.52 -25.04 -5.36
C SER A 857 -8.17 -24.34 -5.29
N HIS A 858 -7.40 -24.50 -4.22
CA HIS A 858 -6.10 -23.84 -4.07
C HIS A 858 -4.92 -24.75 -4.37
N SER A 859 -3.83 -24.15 -4.83
CA SER A 859 -2.50 -24.74 -4.96
C SER A 859 -1.51 -23.80 -4.23
N PRO A 860 -0.92 -24.22 -3.11
CA PRO A 860 -1.08 -25.52 -2.45
C PRO A 860 -2.48 -25.68 -1.81
N PRO A 861 -2.94 -26.94 -1.60
CA PRO A 861 -4.28 -27.24 -1.09
C PRO A 861 -4.46 -27.00 0.42
N LYS A 862 -3.42 -26.51 1.12
CA LYS A 862 -3.43 -26.21 2.56
C LYS A 862 -2.71 -24.89 2.81
N ALA A 863 -3.25 -24.10 3.73
CA ALA A 863 -2.61 -22.85 4.17
C ALA A 863 -1.41 -23.07 5.10
N TYR A 864 -1.35 -24.23 5.76
CA TYR A 864 -0.36 -24.57 6.77
C TYR A 864 0.25 -25.95 6.49
N ALA A 865 1.57 -25.99 6.31
CA ALA A 865 2.35 -27.22 6.20
C ALA A 865 3.27 -27.36 7.43
N PHE A 866 2.67 -27.51 8.61
CA PHE A 866 3.40 -27.91 9.81
C PHE A 866 3.55 -29.43 9.79
N ASN A 867 4.77 -29.94 9.58
CA ASN A 867 5.02 -31.35 9.81
C ASN A 867 5.04 -31.56 11.33
N PRO A 868 4.10 -32.31 11.94
CA PRO A 868 4.19 -32.58 13.37
C PRO A 868 5.50 -33.33 13.59
N TYR A 869 6.36 -32.79 14.44
CA TYR A 869 7.47 -33.55 14.99
C TYR A 869 6.87 -34.80 15.63
N ASN A 870 7.03 -35.94 14.97
CA ASN A 870 6.62 -37.24 15.49
C ASN A 870 7.84 -37.85 16.20
N PRO A 871 7.94 -37.74 17.53
CA PRO A 871 9.05 -38.34 18.27
C PRO A 871 9.10 -39.87 18.14
N ASN A 872 8.04 -40.51 17.62
CA ASN A 872 7.95 -41.95 17.38
C ASN A 872 8.14 -42.34 15.91
N ALA A 873 8.36 -41.38 14.99
CA ALA A 873 8.84 -41.70 13.66
C ALA A 873 10.35 -41.95 13.75
N SER A 874 10.72 -43.18 14.12
CA SER A 874 12.09 -43.65 13.93
C SER A 874 12.52 -43.36 12.50
N ASP A 875 13.68 -42.71 12.35
CA ASP A 875 14.37 -42.49 11.08
C ASP A 875 14.37 -43.74 10.20
N SER A 876 13.42 -43.85 9.27
CA SER A 876 13.46 -44.83 8.18
C SER A 876 14.24 -44.34 6.96
N TYR A 877 14.93 -43.19 7.09
CA TYR A 877 16.00 -42.76 6.20
C TYR A 877 17.39 -43.10 6.73
N ALA A 878 17.50 -44.11 7.60
CA ALA A 878 18.76 -44.84 7.74
C ALA A 878 19.09 -45.48 6.39
N GLN A 879 20.11 -44.93 5.75
CA GLN A 879 20.79 -45.44 4.58
C GLN A 879 20.79 -46.98 4.56
N LYS A 880 20.09 -47.61 3.62
CA LYS A 880 20.53 -48.92 3.15
C LYS A 880 21.84 -48.69 2.40
N PRO A 881 22.97 -49.27 2.84
CA PRO A 881 24.16 -49.30 2.01
C PRO A 881 23.80 -50.02 0.71
N MET A 882 24.15 -49.43 -0.43
CA MET A 882 24.19 -50.14 -1.70
C MET A 882 25.25 -51.23 -1.56
N GLU A 883 24.83 -52.48 -1.38
CA GLU A 883 25.70 -53.63 -1.60
C GLU A 883 26.01 -53.71 -3.09
N VAL A 884 27.22 -53.30 -3.45
CA VAL A 884 27.85 -53.66 -4.72
C VAL A 884 28.27 -55.11 -4.60
N SER A 885 27.43 -56.04 -5.05
CA SER A 885 27.87 -57.41 -5.32
C SER A 885 28.46 -57.46 -6.74
N GLY A 886 29.78 -57.33 -6.83
CA GLY A 886 30.54 -57.75 -8.00
C GLY A 886 30.81 -59.25 -7.98
N THR A 887 31.21 -59.77 -9.15
CA THR A 887 31.54 -61.16 -9.57
C THR A 887 30.34 -61.94 -10.11
N VAL A 888 30.31 -62.42 -11.37
CA VAL A 888 31.35 -62.76 -12.36
C VAL A 888 31.04 -62.18 -13.73
#